data_AF-A0A6M6DV12-F1
#
_entry.id   AF-A0A6M6DV12-F1
#
_cell.length_a   1.000
_cell.length_b   1.000
_cell.length_c   1.000
_cell.angle_alpha   90.00
_cell.angle_beta   90.00
_cell.angle_gamma   90.00
#
_symmetry.space_group_name_H-M   'P 1'
#
loop_
_entity.id
_entity.type
_entity.pdbx_description
1 polymer ?
#
loop_
_entity_poly.entity_id
_entity_poly.type
_entity_poly.pdbx_seq_one_letter_code
_entity_poly.pdbx_strand_id
1 'polypeptide(L)'
;MKKNKSSKTKKILSTSLALSLLSMPLLTTQAGAEERHLGQSSQQSKHQGHNKKDALVNIRLMETTDVHTNLLNYDYFKDASYEKVGLAKTATLIKNARKEVKNSLLVDNGDLIQGTPLGTYKAKIDPLKKGEVHPVFKAMNQLDYDIATLGNHEFNYGLDFLTEAYNDANFPYINANVYVDDHDNNPKNDKNKFTPYKIMNKKVVDENGKKRTIKVGFIGFVPPQINDWDKANLDGKVITKGIVETANKYIPEMKKKGADVVVAMAHSGFSSNKQNTEDVIYSLSEVKGIDAITFSHTHKVFPAKTEAALDGLFLGADKKPLPGVDNAKGTINGVPAVQAGYGGGSLGLIDLTLKEEKGKWKVVSSQSFTRETYKDVKDASGKTVTQSTVEPDKGVVKAVQKDHDATVKYVNTPIGKTTDDIHSYFSLVQDDPSIQVVTNAQKDYVEKYVSQNKPEYKDLPILSVGAPFKAGRNGVDEYTEIKKGDLTIRSAGDLYLYDNTLKAVKVKGSVVKDWIDMSAGKFNQITPNKTEEQELLNPSFPVYNFDVIDGVQYQIDVTKPAKYDVNGNVIHGDSSRVVNLTYNGKPVGPNQEFIVVTNNYRAGGGGNFPGLKGSELVVDSADENRQILMDYITEQKEITPTADDNWSIAPINGTANVTFTSSPRGESYLTEGSNITYTNKTDDKGFGIYKINLNGESKDNTKVQLLGMNDLHGQLDTDTKINSNGQALLAGNMKYTAAAIRKQEAENPNTLLVHAGDMIGGSPLVSALFQDEPTVEVMESLGFDVGTLGNHEFDEGIAELHRMIEGGDHPKGTKGYDGMNFPVVAANAYDTSTDKLITEPYAIKEVGGKKIGFIGVVTQETPSMIVRKGNENLKITDEAAAIDKYTEELKKQGIKAIVVLAHNPSNQNGTPTEFDAADIAKKVDDEVDVIFSAHNHVYNNKVVDNKLIVQAYSYGSAFSDVDVEIDNTGDIVKKDAKIVTVYQKDYTPDPEVSSIMKKYEDLAAPIKAEVVGKSSTDLAKGYPSNGATGDIALGNLIADGMKAEMNADFALMNGGGVRSQLDAGDVTYGDLFAIQPFGNVLNKVKLSGADLKTVLNNQITSSGLDFHIAGFNYTWDSSTNKVVDITLPDGSKIDKEKEYTVVVNNYMYGNEKYGIGALSSDMEVGPEDLQATVNYIKTLNSPFEYKAEGRIQNVAAAKTAEQQEPTLKIAQ
;
A
#
# COMPACT_ATOMS: atom_id res chain seq x y z
N MET A 1 -22.44 4.95 -50.69
CA MET A 1 -23.82 5.48 -50.59
C MET A 1 -23.91 6.24 -49.27
N LYS A 2 -24.33 7.50 -49.07
CA LYS A 2 -24.84 8.63 -49.87
C LYS A 2 -24.35 9.95 -49.19
N LYS A 3 -23.79 10.86 -50.00
CA LYS A 3 -23.81 12.37 -50.02
C LYS A 3 -24.56 13.13 -48.90
N ASN A 4 -24.11 14.27 -48.35
CA ASN A 4 -23.87 15.64 -48.91
C ASN A 4 -23.12 16.50 -47.85
N LYS A 5 -22.06 17.30 -48.12
CA LYS A 5 -21.91 18.65 -48.76
C LYS A 5 -22.41 19.90 -47.97
N SER A 6 -21.50 20.91 -47.90
CA SER A 6 -21.72 22.39 -47.84
C SER A 6 -21.86 23.04 -46.44
N SER A 7 -21.35 24.23 -46.07
CA SER A 7 -20.47 25.27 -46.66
C SER A 7 -20.05 26.30 -45.58
N LYS A 8 -18.93 26.99 -45.83
CA LYS A 8 -18.47 28.27 -45.25
C LYS A 8 -19.59 29.34 -45.14
N THR A 9 -19.52 30.32 -44.21
CA THR A 9 -19.14 31.74 -44.49
C THR A 9 -19.06 32.62 -43.21
N LYS A 10 -18.11 33.57 -43.21
CA LYS A 10 -17.99 34.77 -42.37
C LYS A 10 -18.92 35.90 -42.85
N LYS A 11 -19.36 36.81 -41.94
CA LYS A 11 -19.35 38.31 -42.01
C LYS A 11 -20.36 38.87 -40.97
N ILE A 12 -19.97 39.73 -40.02
CA ILE A 12 -19.64 41.18 -40.07
C ILE A 12 -20.88 42.12 -40.05
N LEU A 13 -20.82 43.08 -39.12
CA LEU A 13 -21.36 44.47 -39.05
C LEU A 13 -22.79 44.76 -38.52
N SER A 14 -22.76 45.51 -37.40
CA SER A 14 -23.45 46.77 -37.06
C SER A 14 -24.99 46.85 -37.04
N THR A 15 -25.51 47.42 -35.96
CA THR A 15 -26.17 48.76 -36.00
C THR A 15 -26.36 49.33 -34.60
N SER A 16 -26.38 50.65 -34.55
CA SER A 16 -26.33 51.58 -33.42
C SER A 16 -27.65 52.36 -33.23
N LEU A 17 -27.77 53.05 -32.08
CA LEU A 17 -28.69 54.17 -31.74
C LEU A 17 -30.16 53.82 -31.39
N ALA A 18 -30.89 54.44 -30.44
CA ALA A 18 -30.74 55.73 -29.75
C ALA A 18 -31.61 55.87 -28.46
N LEU A 19 -31.15 56.77 -27.56
CA LEU A 19 -31.81 57.75 -26.65
C LEU A 19 -33.24 57.58 -26.06
N SER A 20 -33.34 57.80 -24.72
CA SER A 20 -33.98 58.95 -24.00
C SER A 20 -34.64 58.45 -22.67
N LEU A 21 -34.18 58.85 -21.48
CA LEU A 21 -34.43 60.06 -20.64
C LEU A 21 -35.40 59.82 -19.45
N LEU A 22 -34.98 60.35 -18.29
CA LEU A 22 -35.74 60.74 -17.06
C LEU A 22 -36.14 59.67 -16.02
N SER A 23 -35.48 59.68 -14.86
CA SER A 23 -35.99 60.30 -13.63
C SER A 23 -35.05 60.04 -12.43
N MET A 24 -34.69 61.10 -11.71
CA MET A 24 -34.10 61.04 -10.37
C MET A 24 -35.17 60.68 -9.34
N PRO A 25 -34.78 60.14 -8.18
CA PRO A 25 -35.11 60.85 -6.95
C PRO A 25 -33.91 61.01 -6.00
N LEU A 26 -33.81 62.23 -5.43
CA LEU A 26 -33.17 62.48 -4.14
C LEU A 26 -33.95 61.77 -3.03
N LEU A 27 -33.27 61.13 -2.08
CA LEU A 27 -33.63 61.06 -0.64
C LEU A 27 -32.35 60.64 0.13
N THR A 28 -31.64 61.63 0.69
CA THR A 28 -31.60 61.96 2.13
C THR A 28 -31.02 60.86 3.03
N THR A 29 -29.76 61.06 3.40
CA THR A 29 -29.10 60.42 4.54
C THR A 29 -29.68 60.96 5.85
N GLN A 30 -30.29 60.10 6.67
CA GLN A 30 -30.54 60.37 8.08
C GLN A 30 -29.45 59.70 8.91
N ALA A 31 -28.57 60.52 9.47
CA ALA A 31 -27.68 60.16 10.54
C ALA A 31 -28.45 60.26 11.87
N GLY A 32 -28.52 59.16 12.61
CA GLY A 32 -28.86 59.15 14.03
C GLY A 32 -27.58 58.97 14.83
N ALA A 33 -27.08 60.07 15.38
CA ALA A 33 -26.04 60.08 16.40
C ALA A 33 -26.73 60.15 17.77
N GLU A 34 -26.42 59.20 18.66
CA GLU A 34 -26.63 59.38 20.09
C GLU A 34 -25.31 59.85 20.71
N GLU A 35 -25.33 61.06 21.25
CA GLU A 35 -24.30 61.60 22.13
C GLU A 35 -24.37 60.94 23.52
N ARG A 36 -23.20 60.72 24.13
CA ARG A 36 -23.03 61.01 25.55
C ARG A 36 -21.78 61.85 25.80
N HIS A 37 -22.08 63.04 26.29
CA HIS A 37 -21.31 64.07 26.98
C HIS A 37 -19.96 63.73 27.61
N LEU A 38 -19.04 64.70 27.47
CA LEU A 38 -18.36 65.49 28.52
C LEU A 38 -17.81 66.75 27.80
N GLY A 39 -18.33 67.96 27.99
CA GLY A 39 -18.13 68.81 29.16
C GLY A 39 -17.16 69.95 28.82
N GLN A 40 -17.69 71.12 28.43
CA GLN A 40 -16.94 72.35 28.15
C GLN A 40 -16.34 72.96 29.43
N SER A 41 -15.17 73.61 29.30
CA SER A 41 -15.03 74.98 29.83
C SER A 41 -14.13 75.81 28.94
N SER A 42 -14.60 77.01 28.63
CA SER A 42 -13.92 78.04 27.85
C SER A 42 -13.44 79.14 28.79
N GLN A 43 -12.21 79.64 28.58
CA GLN A 43 -11.85 81.00 28.97
C GLN A 43 -10.97 81.63 27.88
N GLN A 44 -11.45 82.77 27.37
CA GLN A 44 -10.72 83.69 26.51
C GLN A 44 -9.54 84.30 27.26
N SER A 45 -8.40 84.48 26.58
CA SER A 45 -7.68 85.76 26.65
C SER A 45 -6.94 86.04 25.35
N LYS A 46 -7.05 87.29 24.88
CA LYS A 46 -6.30 87.85 23.76
C LYS A 46 -4.87 88.10 24.23
N HIS A 47 -3.88 87.60 23.50
CA HIS A 47 -2.59 88.28 23.34
C HIS A 47 -2.05 88.09 21.93
N GLN A 48 -1.90 89.21 21.22
CA GLN A 48 -1.04 89.31 20.04
C GLN A 48 0.41 89.04 20.47
N GLY A 49 1.01 87.98 19.92
CA GLY A 49 2.44 87.74 19.92
C GLY A 49 2.80 87.12 18.57
N HIS A 50 3.78 87.68 17.88
CA HIS A 50 4.31 87.17 16.61
C HIS A 50 4.76 85.70 16.75
N ASN A 51 3.91 84.74 16.35
CA ASN A 51 4.31 83.35 16.24
C ASN A 51 5.13 83.15 14.96
N LYS A 52 6.46 83.03 15.12
CA LYS A 52 7.30 82.31 14.16
C LYS A 52 6.65 80.94 13.95
N LYS A 53 6.13 80.64 12.76
CA LYS A 53 5.83 79.26 12.38
C LYS A 53 7.13 78.46 12.49
N ASP A 54 7.12 77.41 13.30
CA ASP A 54 8.24 76.48 13.38
C ASP A 54 8.61 75.97 11.98
N ALA A 55 9.90 75.88 11.67
CA ALA A 55 10.36 75.37 10.38
C ALA A 55 10.27 73.83 10.40
N LEU A 56 9.11 73.29 10.01
CA LEU A 56 8.89 71.85 9.90
C LEU A 56 9.36 71.33 8.54
N VAL A 57 9.95 70.14 8.54
CA VAL A 57 10.28 69.37 7.33
C VAL A 57 9.54 68.04 7.38
N ASN A 58 8.73 67.77 6.36
CA ASN A 58 8.14 66.45 6.17
C ASN A 58 9.02 65.66 5.21
N ILE A 59 9.45 64.46 5.62
CA ILE A 59 10.25 63.53 4.83
C ILE A 59 9.60 62.16 4.85
N ARG A 60 9.48 61.56 3.66
CA ARG A 60 8.98 60.19 3.50
C ARG A 60 10.14 59.23 3.28
N LEU A 61 10.27 58.24 4.13
CA LEU A 61 11.08 57.06 3.87
C LEU A 61 10.21 56.01 3.19
N MET A 62 10.69 55.45 2.09
CA MET A 62 10.02 54.39 1.34
C MET A 62 10.92 53.16 1.34
N GLU A 63 10.33 51.99 1.52
CA GLU A 63 11.08 50.74 1.70
C GLU A 63 10.57 49.64 0.76
N THR A 64 11.52 48.97 0.12
CA THR A 64 11.34 47.64 -0.47
C THR A 64 12.14 46.61 0.31
N THR A 65 11.67 45.37 0.27
CA THR A 65 12.33 44.26 0.95
C THR A 65 11.90 42.91 0.34
N ASP A 66 12.71 41.88 0.57
CA ASP A 66 12.41 40.47 0.28
C ASP A 66 11.88 40.30 -1.15
N VAL A 67 12.45 41.02 -2.11
CA VAL A 67 11.98 41.01 -3.50
C VAL A 67 12.21 39.63 -4.10
N HIS A 68 13.25 38.93 -3.68
CA HIS A 68 13.56 37.57 -4.09
C HIS A 68 13.57 37.37 -5.60
N THR A 69 14.16 38.30 -6.37
CA THR A 69 14.13 38.28 -7.84
C THR A 69 12.73 38.28 -8.50
N ASN A 70 11.65 38.57 -7.77
CA ASN A 70 10.31 38.79 -8.33
C ASN A 70 10.23 40.15 -9.02
N LEU A 71 10.93 40.30 -10.15
CA LEU A 71 11.03 41.57 -10.87
C LEU A 71 9.76 41.90 -11.67
N LEU A 72 9.07 40.88 -12.16
CA LEU A 72 7.79 40.96 -12.87
C LEU A 72 6.68 40.26 -12.06
N ASN A 73 5.42 40.51 -12.41
CA ASN A 73 4.24 39.84 -11.86
C ASN A 73 4.08 38.43 -12.44
N TYR A 74 5.08 37.56 -12.24
CA TYR A 74 5.16 36.26 -12.88
C TYR A 74 5.65 35.17 -11.92
N ASP A 75 4.98 34.02 -11.96
CA ASP A 75 5.36 32.80 -11.25
C ASP A 75 6.03 31.84 -12.24
N TYR A 76 7.34 31.68 -12.12
CA TYR A 76 8.13 30.81 -12.99
C TYR A 76 7.82 29.33 -12.84
N PHE A 77 7.27 28.91 -11.70
CA PHE A 77 6.90 27.51 -11.47
C PHE A 77 5.56 27.19 -12.12
N LYS A 78 4.63 28.15 -12.14
CA LYS A 78 3.32 28.01 -12.79
C LYS A 78 3.28 28.43 -14.25
N ASP A 79 4.36 29.04 -14.76
CA ASP A 79 4.43 29.58 -16.13
C ASP A 79 3.28 30.58 -16.40
N ALA A 80 2.94 31.38 -15.38
CA ALA A 80 1.75 32.23 -15.39
C ALA A 80 1.96 33.55 -14.63
N SER A 81 1.13 34.54 -14.96
CA SER A 81 1.11 35.80 -14.22
C SER A 81 0.67 35.60 -12.78
N TYR A 82 1.32 36.28 -11.83
CA TYR A 82 0.96 36.26 -10.42
C TYR A 82 0.84 37.67 -9.86
N GLU A 83 -0.39 38.08 -9.55
CA GLU A 83 -0.68 39.48 -9.24
C GLU A 83 -0.25 39.94 -7.84
N LYS A 84 0.19 39.05 -6.96
CA LYS A 84 0.66 39.44 -5.62
C LYS A 84 2.14 39.83 -5.55
N VAL A 85 2.90 39.65 -6.63
CA VAL A 85 4.35 39.95 -6.70
C VAL A 85 4.69 40.88 -7.88
N GLY A 86 5.91 41.41 -7.88
CA GLY A 86 6.51 42.12 -8.99
C GLY A 86 7.04 43.51 -8.62
N LEU A 87 8.37 43.66 -8.55
CA LEU A 87 9.04 44.95 -8.35
C LEU A 87 8.65 45.98 -9.42
N ALA A 88 8.35 45.55 -10.65
CA ALA A 88 7.83 46.44 -11.69
C ALA A 88 6.54 47.16 -11.27
N LYS A 89 5.66 46.54 -10.48
CA LYS A 89 4.45 47.21 -9.96
C LYS A 89 4.79 48.13 -8.79
N THR A 90 5.65 47.67 -7.88
CA THR A 90 6.13 48.52 -6.77
C THR A 90 6.89 49.75 -7.26
N ALA A 91 7.60 49.66 -8.39
CA ALA A 91 8.20 50.80 -9.07
C ALA A 91 7.17 51.90 -9.40
N THR A 92 5.97 51.51 -9.86
CA THR A 92 4.86 52.45 -10.09
C THR A 92 4.40 53.08 -8.77
N LEU A 93 4.28 52.30 -7.69
CA LEU A 93 3.95 52.84 -6.36
C LEU A 93 5.00 53.80 -5.83
N ILE A 94 6.29 53.50 -6.01
CA ILE A 94 7.41 54.36 -5.62
C ILE A 94 7.31 55.70 -6.36
N LYS A 95 7.14 55.66 -7.69
CA LYS A 95 7.00 56.87 -8.52
C LYS A 95 5.79 57.71 -8.10
N ASN A 96 4.69 57.08 -7.71
CA ASN A 96 3.50 57.77 -7.21
C ASN A 96 3.75 58.38 -5.81
N ALA A 97 4.29 57.61 -4.87
CA ALA A 97 4.60 58.05 -3.51
C ALA A 97 5.58 59.24 -3.50
N ARG A 98 6.55 59.26 -4.41
CA ARG A 98 7.47 60.40 -4.60
C ARG A 98 6.79 61.68 -5.07
N LYS A 99 5.75 61.59 -5.91
CA LYS A 99 5.02 62.78 -6.41
C LYS A 99 4.17 63.44 -5.33
N GLU A 100 3.80 62.70 -4.29
CA GLU A 100 2.95 63.18 -3.20
C GLU A 100 3.68 64.07 -2.20
N VAL A 101 5.01 63.97 -2.12
CA VAL A 101 5.83 64.66 -1.12
C VAL A 101 6.99 65.42 -1.76
N LYS A 102 7.44 66.49 -1.11
CA LYS A 102 8.61 67.27 -1.58
C LYS A 102 9.94 66.57 -1.30
N ASN A 103 10.00 65.79 -0.23
CA ASN A 103 11.22 65.15 0.25
C ASN A 103 10.96 63.66 0.45
N SER A 104 11.76 62.82 -0.22
CA SER A 104 11.68 61.37 -0.06
C SER A 104 13.05 60.72 -0.07
N LEU A 105 13.13 59.55 0.57
CA LEU A 105 14.24 58.62 0.57
C LEU A 105 13.70 57.24 0.19
N LEU A 106 14.40 56.52 -0.68
CA LEU A 106 14.07 55.13 -1.01
C LEU A 106 15.19 54.21 -0.50
N VAL A 107 14.81 53.19 0.26
CA VAL A 107 15.74 52.22 0.83
C VAL A 107 15.33 50.79 0.52
N ASP A 108 16.30 49.88 0.54
CA ASP A 108 16.06 48.45 0.40
C ASP A 108 16.66 47.65 1.57
N ASN A 109 15.92 46.65 2.03
CA ASN A 109 16.23 45.87 3.21
C ASN A 109 16.88 44.50 2.93
N GLY A 110 17.29 44.20 1.69
CA GLY A 110 17.98 42.96 1.34
C GLY A 110 17.05 41.85 0.83
N ASP A 111 17.63 40.67 0.60
CA ASP A 111 17.01 39.49 -0.02
C ASP A 111 16.51 39.74 -1.44
N LEU A 112 17.46 40.11 -2.31
CA LEU A 112 17.20 40.54 -3.67
C LEU A 112 17.56 39.49 -4.73
N ILE A 113 18.71 38.83 -4.58
CA ILE A 113 19.38 38.10 -5.68
C ILE A 113 19.09 36.59 -5.73
N GLN A 114 18.35 36.06 -4.77
CA GLN A 114 17.95 34.66 -4.68
C GLN A 114 16.42 34.60 -4.44
N GLY A 115 15.77 33.50 -4.84
CA GLY A 115 14.40 33.17 -4.38
C GLY A 115 13.37 32.93 -5.49
N THR A 116 13.72 33.15 -6.76
CA THR A 116 13.00 32.59 -7.91
C THR A 116 13.99 31.90 -8.84
N PRO A 117 13.54 31.08 -9.82
CA PRO A 117 14.41 30.50 -10.83
C PRO A 117 15.28 31.52 -11.59
N LEU A 118 14.90 32.80 -11.65
CA LEU A 118 15.72 33.85 -12.26
C LEU A 118 17.05 34.04 -11.51
N GLY A 119 17.02 34.09 -10.17
CA GLY A 119 18.21 34.21 -9.34
C GLY A 119 19.17 33.03 -9.56
N THR A 120 18.63 31.81 -9.47
CA THR A 120 19.41 30.59 -9.70
C THR A 120 19.96 30.51 -11.13
N TYR A 121 19.17 30.90 -12.14
CA TYR A 121 19.61 30.93 -13.53
C TYR A 121 20.83 31.85 -13.70
N LYS A 122 20.81 33.07 -13.14
CA LYS A 122 21.93 34.01 -13.24
C LYS A 122 23.11 33.70 -12.31
N ALA A 123 22.92 32.87 -11.30
CA ALA A 123 24.01 32.44 -10.42
C ALA A 123 24.73 31.18 -10.92
N LYS A 124 23.99 30.16 -11.35
CA LYS A 124 24.52 28.81 -11.63
C LYS A 124 24.53 28.42 -13.11
N ILE A 125 23.60 28.95 -13.93
CA ILE A 125 23.37 28.45 -15.31
C ILE A 125 23.97 29.39 -16.36
N ASP A 126 23.70 30.68 -16.25
CA ASP A 126 24.32 31.76 -17.02
C ASP A 126 24.97 32.75 -16.05
N PRO A 127 26.05 32.33 -15.37
CA PRO A 127 26.70 33.13 -14.33
C PRO A 127 27.09 34.52 -14.85
N LEU A 128 26.95 35.53 -13.99
CA LEU A 128 27.34 36.91 -14.31
C LEU A 128 28.79 36.96 -14.81
N LYS A 129 28.98 37.59 -15.97
CA LYS A 129 30.31 37.94 -16.46
C LYS A 129 30.74 39.24 -15.82
N LYS A 130 32.05 39.43 -15.67
CA LYS A 130 32.61 40.68 -15.13
C LYS A 130 32.05 41.92 -15.85
N GLY A 131 31.37 42.80 -15.10
CA GLY A 131 30.75 44.03 -15.60
C GLY A 131 29.38 43.83 -16.26
N GLU A 132 28.79 42.64 -16.13
CA GLU A 132 27.40 42.38 -16.51
C GLU A 132 26.46 42.71 -15.34
N VAL A 133 25.57 43.68 -15.57
CA VAL A 133 24.61 44.11 -14.55
C VAL A 133 23.61 42.98 -14.24
N HIS A 134 23.51 42.59 -12.98
CA HIS A 134 22.50 41.62 -12.52
C HIS A 134 21.06 42.16 -12.77
N PRO A 135 20.07 41.32 -13.15
CA PRO A 135 18.73 41.80 -13.53
C PRO A 135 18.02 42.62 -12.44
N VAL A 136 18.24 42.29 -11.17
CA VAL A 136 17.75 43.09 -10.03
C VAL A 136 18.24 44.53 -10.13
N PHE A 137 19.54 44.74 -10.38
CA PHE A 137 20.12 46.08 -10.48
C PHE A 137 19.74 46.76 -11.79
N LYS A 138 19.47 46.04 -12.88
CA LYS A 138 18.84 46.62 -14.08
C LYS A 138 17.49 47.28 -13.74
N ALA A 139 16.72 46.69 -12.83
CA ALA A 139 15.46 47.24 -12.33
C ALA A 139 15.68 48.38 -11.32
N MET A 140 16.41 48.11 -10.23
CA MET A 140 16.58 49.06 -9.11
C MET A 140 17.33 50.33 -9.52
N ASN A 141 18.29 50.25 -10.44
CA ASN A 141 19.02 51.42 -10.92
C ASN A 141 18.12 52.43 -11.66
N GLN A 142 16.89 52.07 -12.05
CA GLN A 142 15.90 52.99 -12.61
C GLN A 142 15.05 53.71 -11.56
N LEU A 143 15.18 53.34 -10.29
CA LEU A 143 14.30 53.78 -9.20
C LEU A 143 15.00 54.72 -8.22
N ASP A 144 16.21 55.19 -8.50
CA ASP A 144 16.92 56.18 -7.68
C ASP A 144 16.93 55.80 -6.17
N TYR A 145 17.32 54.57 -5.83
CA TYR A 145 17.53 54.17 -4.45
C TYR A 145 18.60 55.05 -3.79
N ASP A 146 18.38 55.45 -2.53
CA ASP A 146 19.34 56.25 -1.78
C ASP A 146 20.39 55.36 -1.10
N ILE A 147 19.99 54.19 -0.58
CA ILE A 147 20.86 53.25 0.15
C ILE A 147 20.16 51.89 0.34
N ALA A 148 20.93 50.82 0.49
CA ALA A 148 20.42 49.48 0.78
C ALA A 148 21.26 48.75 1.85
N THR A 149 20.70 47.71 2.47
CA THR A 149 21.41 46.78 3.35
C THR A 149 21.40 45.36 2.76
N LEU A 150 22.16 44.46 3.39
CA LEU A 150 22.16 43.03 3.07
C LEU A 150 21.15 42.29 3.94
N GLY A 151 20.49 41.31 3.33
CA GLY A 151 19.76 40.20 3.95
C GLY A 151 20.54 38.89 3.87
N ASN A 152 19.95 37.82 4.38
CA ASN A 152 20.62 36.52 4.45
C ASN A 152 20.76 35.87 3.06
N HIS A 153 19.81 36.09 2.16
CA HIS A 153 19.82 35.48 0.83
C HIS A 153 20.84 36.10 -0.13
N GLU A 154 21.55 37.15 0.28
CA GLU A 154 22.72 37.67 -0.43
C GLU A 154 23.94 36.74 -0.38
N PHE A 155 24.00 35.82 0.59
CA PHE A 155 25.19 34.99 0.84
C PHE A 155 25.13 33.60 0.19
N ASN A 156 23.96 33.18 -0.33
CA ASN A 156 23.73 31.80 -0.79
C ASN A 156 24.57 31.36 -1.99
N TYR A 157 25.03 32.30 -2.80
CA TYR A 157 25.88 32.00 -3.96
C TYR A 157 27.36 32.37 -3.73
N GLY A 158 27.73 32.65 -2.49
CA GLY A 158 29.10 32.99 -2.09
C GLY A 158 29.47 34.46 -2.25
N LEU A 159 30.54 34.86 -1.52
CA LEU A 159 30.99 36.25 -1.44
C LEU A 159 31.47 36.82 -2.79
N ASP A 160 31.96 35.97 -3.69
CA ASP A 160 32.44 36.39 -5.01
C ASP A 160 31.27 36.78 -5.91
N PHE A 161 30.21 35.96 -5.95
CA PHE A 161 28.99 36.29 -6.69
C PHE A 161 28.30 37.52 -6.10
N LEU A 162 28.22 37.62 -4.77
CA LEU A 162 27.69 38.80 -4.10
C LEU A 162 28.45 40.07 -4.51
N THR A 163 29.78 39.99 -4.52
CA THR A 163 30.64 41.13 -4.91
C THR A 163 30.41 41.52 -6.38
N GLU A 164 30.30 40.53 -7.28
CA GLU A 164 30.04 40.81 -8.70
C GLU A 164 28.65 41.39 -8.91
N ALA A 165 27.60 40.81 -8.30
CA ALA A 165 26.25 41.32 -8.48
C ALA A 165 26.12 42.77 -7.98
N TYR A 166 26.73 43.12 -6.85
CA TYR A 166 26.48 44.39 -6.16
C TYR A 166 27.38 45.53 -6.64
N ASN A 167 28.46 45.24 -7.37
CA ASN A 167 29.36 46.28 -7.87
C ASN A 167 28.71 47.22 -8.90
N ASP A 168 27.59 46.79 -9.51
CA ASP A 168 26.82 47.53 -10.51
C ASP A 168 25.61 48.29 -9.93
N ALA A 169 25.43 48.30 -8.61
CA ALA A 169 24.41 49.12 -7.96
C ALA A 169 24.80 50.61 -7.99
N ASN A 170 23.89 51.48 -8.45
CA ASN A 170 24.11 52.94 -8.48
C ASN A 170 23.99 53.60 -7.09
N PHE A 171 23.83 52.82 -6.04
CA PHE A 171 23.57 53.25 -4.67
C PHE A 171 24.41 52.41 -3.70
N PRO A 172 24.77 52.98 -2.53
CA PRO A 172 25.63 52.30 -1.57
C PRO A 172 24.90 51.17 -0.84
N TYR A 173 25.65 50.10 -0.53
CA TYR A 173 25.25 49.08 0.43
C TYR A 173 25.98 49.25 1.76
N ILE A 174 25.29 48.96 2.87
CA ILE A 174 25.82 48.99 4.23
C ILE A 174 25.48 47.71 4.98
N ASN A 175 26.35 47.30 5.91
CA ASN A 175 26.06 46.28 6.91
C ASN A 175 27.04 46.42 8.09
N ALA A 176 26.51 46.48 9.31
CA ALA A 176 27.25 46.78 10.53
C ALA A 176 27.71 45.56 11.32
N ASN A 177 27.10 44.38 11.08
CA ASN A 177 27.30 43.22 11.93
C ASN A 177 27.98 42.02 11.24
N VAL A 178 28.39 42.14 9.97
CA VAL A 178 29.30 41.21 9.30
C VAL A 178 30.75 41.71 9.37
N TYR A 179 31.65 40.84 9.79
CA TYR A 179 33.07 41.08 9.99
C TYR A 179 33.91 40.10 9.16
N VAL A 180 35.13 40.49 8.81
CA VAL A 180 36.11 39.56 8.26
C VAL A 180 36.54 38.61 9.36
N ASP A 181 36.60 37.30 9.07
CA ASP A 181 37.21 36.34 9.98
C ASP A 181 38.73 36.49 9.91
N ASP A 182 39.36 37.00 10.97
CA ASP A 182 40.81 37.16 11.10
C ASP A 182 41.48 36.04 11.93
N HIS A 183 40.69 35.04 12.34
CA HIS A 183 41.13 33.82 13.03
C HIS A 183 41.93 34.02 14.33
N ASP A 184 41.81 35.18 14.99
CA ASP A 184 42.60 35.48 16.19
C ASP A 184 41.79 35.44 17.51
N ASN A 185 40.47 35.17 17.42
CA ASN A 185 39.51 35.11 18.53
C ASN A 185 39.45 36.39 19.40
N ASN A 186 39.92 37.54 18.91
CA ASN A 186 39.92 38.79 19.66
C ASN A 186 38.87 39.79 19.12
N PRO A 187 37.65 39.83 19.70
CA PRO A 187 36.52 40.59 19.17
C PRO A 187 36.72 42.12 19.12
N LYS A 188 37.81 42.63 19.68
CA LYS A 188 38.14 44.07 19.77
C LYS A 188 38.83 44.60 18.51
N ASN A 189 39.50 43.78 17.72
CA ASN A 189 40.15 44.20 16.46
C ASN A 189 39.40 43.78 15.19
N ASP A 190 38.32 43.01 15.32
CA ASP A 190 37.53 42.59 14.17
C ASP A 190 37.14 43.79 13.30
N LYS A 191 37.39 43.64 12.00
CA LYS A 191 37.06 44.65 11.01
C LYS A 191 35.77 44.28 10.31
N ASN A 192 34.85 45.24 10.19
CA ASN A 192 33.65 45.04 9.39
C ASN A 192 34.01 44.68 7.95
N LYS A 193 33.30 43.70 7.38
CA LYS A 193 33.45 43.30 5.97
C LYS A 193 32.90 44.37 5.02
N PHE A 194 31.81 45.02 5.43
CA PHE A 194 31.13 46.06 4.68
C PHE A 194 31.19 47.40 5.42
N THR A 195 30.75 48.48 4.77
CA THR A 195 30.63 49.77 5.45
C THR A 195 29.51 49.69 6.50
N PRO A 196 29.76 49.94 7.79
CA PRO A 196 28.79 49.66 8.85
C PRO A 196 27.56 50.60 8.79
N TYR A 197 27.80 51.87 8.52
CA TYR A 197 26.75 52.87 8.43
C TYR A 197 27.17 54.01 7.48
N LYS A 198 26.19 54.81 7.02
CA LYS A 198 26.45 55.99 6.19
C LYS A 198 25.60 57.18 6.64
N ILE A 199 26.23 58.34 6.84
CA ILE A 199 25.52 59.61 7.12
C ILE A 199 25.42 60.40 5.82
N MET A 200 24.19 60.57 5.33
CA MET A 200 23.89 61.27 4.08
C MET A 200 23.40 62.69 4.36
N ASN A 201 23.96 63.67 3.65
CA ASN A 201 23.48 65.05 3.66
C ASN A 201 22.30 65.18 2.68
N LYS A 202 21.07 64.99 3.17
CA LYS A 202 19.87 65.12 2.33
C LYS A 202 19.45 66.59 2.24
N LYS A 203 19.43 67.11 1.02
CA LYS A 203 18.84 68.43 0.72
C LYS A 203 17.32 68.28 0.70
N VAL A 204 16.64 69.06 1.53
CA VAL A 204 15.18 69.00 1.70
C VAL A 204 14.57 70.39 1.60
N VAL A 205 13.26 70.47 1.39
CA VAL A 205 12.47 71.70 1.37
C VAL A 205 11.52 71.69 2.57
N ASP A 206 11.61 72.72 3.43
CA ASP A 206 10.70 72.89 4.57
C ASP A 206 9.29 73.34 4.13
N GLU A 207 8.33 73.34 5.05
CA GLU A 207 6.94 73.75 4.76
C GLU A 207 6.81 75.19 4.26
N ASN A 208 7.81 76.04 4.55
CA ASN A 208 7.88 77.42 4.10
C ASN A 208 8.59 77.55 2.73
N GLY A 209 8.97 76.44 2.09
CA GLY A 209 9.63 76.42 0.79
C GLY A 209 11.14 76.68 0.83
N LYS A 210 11.76 76.76 2.01
CA LYS A 210 13.21 77.01 2.14
C LYS A 210 13.99 75.70 2.09
N LYS A 211 15.09 75.71 1.33
CA LYS A 211 16.02 74.59 1.25
C LYS A 211 16.80 74.44 2.57
N ARG A 212 16.81 73.23 3.12
CA ARG A 212 17.55 72.81 4.32
C ARG A 212 18.41 71.59 4.01
N THR A 213 19.34 71.28 4.91
CA THR A 213 20.12 70.04 4.87
C THR A 213 19.88 69.29 6.16
N ILE A 214 19.58 68.00 6.06
CA ILE A 214 19.40 67.08 7.18
C ILE A 214 20.41 65.95 7.04
N LYS A 215 21.08 65.60 8.13
CA LYS A 215 22.02 64.47 8.17
C LYS A 215 21.29 63.20 8.57
N VAL A 216 20.97 62.36 7.60
CA VAL A 216 20.28 61.08 7.84
C VAL A 216 21.34 59.97 7.90
N GLY A 217 21.49 59.35 9.07
CA GLY A 217 22.35 58.20 9.28
C GLY A 217 21.60 56.91 9.04
N PHE A 218 22.12 56.04 8.19
CA PHE A 218 21.60 54.70 7.94
C PHE A 218 22.57 53.66 8.47
N ILE A 219 22.07 52.64 9.17
CA ILE A 219 22.84 51.50 9.68
C ILE A 219 22.15 50.20 9.26
N GLY A 220 22.93 49.25 8.73
CA GLY A 220 22.44 47.99 8.16
C GLY A 220 22.70 46.77 9.05
N PHE A 221 21.80 45.79 9.06
CA PHE A 221 21.97 44.54 9.82
C PHE A 221 21.45 43.32 9.05
N VAL A 222 21.99 42.15 9.35
CA VAL A 222 21.58 40.82 8.85
C VAL A 222 21.50 39.82 10.01
N PRO A 223 20.72 38.72 9.95
CA PRO A 223 20.70 37.75 11.04
C PRO A 223 22.09 37.11 11.24
N PRO A 224 22.60 36.97 12.47
CA PRO A 224 23.90 36.31 12.71
C PRO A 224 23.96 34.85 12.21
N GLN A 225 22.80 34.22 12.09
CA GLN A 225 22.66 32.83 11.67
C GLN A 225 23.16 32.57 10.24
N ILE A 226 23.42 33.59 9.41
CA ILE A 226 24.01 33.37 8.08
C ILE A 226 25.33 32.58 8.14
N ASN A 227 26.09 32.70 9.24
CA ASN A 227 27.31 31.91 9.41
C ASN A 227 27.06 30.41 9.57
N ASP A 228 25.90 30.04 10.08
CA ASP A 228 25.46 28.65 10.21
C ASP A 228 24.75 28.19 8.93
N TRP A 229 23.83 29.02 8.40
CA TRP A 229 23.03 28.69 7.21
C TRP A 229 23.86 28.59 5.92
N ASP A 230 24.81 29.50 5.73
CA ASP A 230 25.66 29.59 4.53
C ASP A 230 27.11 29.19 4.82
N LYS A 231 27.32 28.31 5.81
CA LYS A 231 28.66 27.87 6.24
C LYS A 231 29.53 27.43 5.07
N ALA A 232 29.00 26.66 4.12
CA ALA A 232 29.75 26.22 2.93
C ALA A 232 30.36 27.39 2.11
N ASN A 233 29.70 28.53 2.12
CA ASN A 233 30.13 29.73 1.41
C ASN A 233 30.97 30.69 2.27
N LEU A 234 30.73 30.71 3.59
CA LEU A 234 31.21 31.74 4.52
C LEU A 234 32.28 31.28 5.52
N ASP A 235 32.40 29.98 5.77
CA ASP A 235 33.31 29.43 6.78
C ASP A 235 34.75 29.87 6.53
N GLY A 236 35.38 30.38 7.58
CA GLY A 236 36.71 30.94 7.55
C GLY A 236 36.90 32.22 6.72
N LYS A 237 35.82 32.87 6.25
CA LYS A 237 35.90 34.11 5.47
C LYS A 237 35.28 35.30 6.20
N VAL A 238 34.12 35.10 6.83
CA VAL A 238 33.40 36.14 7.57
C VAL A 238 32.79 35.57 8.84
N ILE A 239 32.59 36.43 9.83
CA ILE A 239 31.82 36.15 11.05
C ILE A 239 30.76 37.23 11.26
N THR A 240 29.74 36.94 12.05
CA THR A 240 28.68 37.89 12.39
C THR A 240 28.60 38.12 13.89
N LYS A 241 28.10 39.29 14.26
CA LYS A 241 27.84 39.68 15.65
C LYS A 241 26.37 40.00 15.87
N GLY A 242 25.95 40.00 17.13
CA GLY A 242 24.58 40.33 17.54
C GLY A 242 24.15 41.71 17.05
N ILE A 243 22.94 41.79 16.49
CA ILE A 243 22.36 43.00 15.89
C ILE A 243 22.23 44.12 16.95
N VAL A 244 21.58 43.82 18.08
CA VAL A 244 21.32 44.81 19.15
C VAL A 244 22.63 45.31 19.79
N GLU A 245 23.60 44.44 20.00
CA GLU A 245 24.94 44.83 20.50
C GLU A 245 25.64 45.77 19.52
N THR A 246 25.61 45.41 18.23
CA THR A 246 26.20 46.22 17.15
C THR A 246 25.51 47.58 17.02
N ALA A 247 24.19 47.65 17.17
CA ALA A 247 23.43 48.90 17.19
C ALA A 247 23.87 49.81 18.35
N ASN A 248 23.97 49.24 19.57
CA ASN A 248 24.44 49.98 20.76
C ASN A 248 25.87 50.51 20.61
N LYS A 249 26.73 49.84 19.83
CA LYS A 249 28.07 50.31 19.49
C LYS A 249 28.05 51.51 18.53
N TYR A 250 27.35 51.39 17.40
CA TYR A 250 27.50 52.35 16.29
C TYR A 250 26.54 53.56 16.35
N ILE A 251 25.36 53.44 16.95
CA ILE A 251 24.39 54.55 17.00
C ILE A 251 24.95 55.76 17.79
N PRO A 252 25.58 55.60 18.97
CA PRO A 252 26.23 56.72 19.66
C PRO A 252 27.33 57.38 18.81
N GLU A 253 28.08 56.58 18.04
CA GLU A 253 29.10 57.09 17.13
C GLU A 253 28.48 57.92 15.99
N MET A 254 27.40 57.44 15.38
CA MET A 254 26.65 58.16 14.33
C MET A 254 26.13 59.51 14.83
N LYS A 255 25.50 59.53 16.02
CA LYS A 255 25.01 60.77 16.65
C LYS A 255 26.17 61.72 16.98
N LYS A 256 27.33 61.21 17.43
CA LYS A 256 28.56 62.02 17.65
C LYS A 256 29.11 62.61 16.35
N LYS A 257 29.05 61.88 15.24
CA LYS A 257 29.40 62.37 13.89
C LYS A 257 28.33 63.28 13.28
N GLY A 258 27.25 63.53 14.00
CA GLY A 258 26.25 64.55 13.68
C GLY A 258 25.06 64.04 12.88
N ALA A 259 24.74 62.75 12.92
CA ALA A 259 23.45 62.27 12.42
C ALA A 259 22.30 62.95 13.19
N ASP A 260 21.41 63.62 12.47
CA ASP A 260 20.19 64.20 13.02
C ASP A 260 19.14 63.10 13.24
N VAL A 261 18.89 62.32 12.18
CA VAL A 261 17.95 61.20 12.14
C VAL A 261 18.74 59.91 11.92
N VAL A 262 18.45 58.86 12.68
CA VAL A 262 19.05 57.52 12.49
C VAL A 262 17.97 56.54 12.06
N VAL A 263 18.17 55.93 10.90
CA VAL A 263 17.33 54.86 10.35
C VAL A 263 18.08 53.55 10.49
N ALA A 264 17.51 52.61 11.24
CA ALA A 264 18.02 51.25 11.31
C ALA A 264 17.34 50.40 10.22
N MET A 265 18.14 49.92 9.28
CA MET A 265 17.73 49.04 8.19
C MET A 265 18.13 47.63 8.58
N ALA A 266 17.19 46.84 9.10
CA ALA A 266 17.50 45.53 9.66
C ALA A 266 16.85 44.42 8.83
N HIS A 267 17.67 43.59 8.19
CA HIS A 267 17.18 42.31 7.70
C HIS A 267 16.99 41.35 8.87
N SER A 268 15.85 41.46 9.53
CA SER A 268 15.50 40.76 10.76
C SER A 268 14.01 40.95 11.03
N GLY A 269 13.35 39.93 11.55
CA GLY A 269 11.92 39.97 11.82
C GLY A 269 11.55 40.40 13.24
N PHE A 270 10.24 40.39 13.48
CA PHE A 270 9.68 40.70 14.78
C PHE A 270 9.57 39.46 15.66
N SER A 271 10.23 39.49 16.84
CA SER A 271 9.95 38.58 17.93
C SER A 271 9.84 39.34 19.25
N SER A 272 8.83 39.02 20.06
CA SER A 272 8.71 39.54 21.43
C SER A 272 9.68 38.85 22.40
N ASN A 273 10.29 37.73 22.00
CA ASN A 273 11.32 37.05 22.77
C ASN A 273 12.66 37.81 22.65
N LYS A 274 13.04 38.53 23.71
CA LYS A 274 14.28 39.32 23.76
C LYS A 274 15.58 38.50 23.69
N GLN A 275 15.50 37.17 23.84
CA GLN A 275 16.65 36.27 23.66
C GLN A 275 16.83 35.84 22.20
N ASN A 276 15.85 36.12 21.33
CA ASN A 276 15.98 35.84 19.91
C ASN A 276 17.14 36.66 19.34
N THR A 277 17.94 36.03 18.47
CA THR A 277 19.10 36.65 17.81
C THR A 277 18.90 36.82 16.31
N GLU A 278 17.92 36.12 15.73
CA GLU A 278 17.51 36.18 14.32
C GLU A 278 16.47 37.29 14.11
N ASP A 279 15.38 37.25 14.87
CA ASP A 279 14.24 38.18 14.81
C ASP A 279 14.26 39.13 16.01
N VAL A 280 14.88 40.30 15.85
CA VAL A 280 15.22 41.16 16.99
C VAL A 280 14.51 42.52 16.98
N ILE A 281 13.57 42.76 16.06
CA ILE A 281 13.04 44.12 15.84
C ILE A 281 12.39 44.72 17.10
N TYR A 282 11.74 43.90 17.94
CA TYR A 282 11.25 44.35 19.24
C TYR A 282 12.37 44.90 20.11
N SER A 283 13.45 44.15 20.32
CA SER A 283 14.61 44.58 21.12
C SER A 283 15.41 45.70 20.45
N LEU A 284 15.50 45.71 19.12
CA LEU A 284 16.18 46.76 18.37
C LEU A 284 15.45 48.11 18.54
N SER A 285 14.13 48.11 18.56
CA SER A 285 13.34 49.34 18.80
C SER A 285 13.53 49.96 20.19
N GLU A 286 14.06 49.21 21.16
CA GLU A 286 14.41 49.74 22.49
C GLU A 286 15.78 50.45 22.50
N VAL A 287 16.59 50.32 21.43
CA VAL A 287 17.91 50.94 21.35
C VAL A 287 17.79 52.45 21.20
N LYS A 288 18.35 53.17 22.18
CA LYS A 288 18.26 54.63 22.24
C LYS A 288 18.94 55.29 21.04
N GLY A 289 18.23 56.21 20.41
CA GLY A 289 18.75 57.05 19.32
C GLY A 289 18.41 56.58 17.92
N ILE A 290 17.67 55.47 17.77
CA ILE A 290 16.98 55.10 16.53
C ILE A 290 15.72 55.97 16.40
N ASP A 291 15.55 56.58 15.22
CA ASP A 291 14.41 57.46 14.91
C ASP A 291 13.40 56.80 13.97
N ALA A 292 13.81 55.77 13.21
CA ALA A 292 12.94 54.93 12.39
C ALA A 292 13.57 53.56 12.13
N ILE A 293 12.75 52.54 11.90
CA ILE A 293 13.18 51.18 11.55
C ILE A 293 12.52 50.75 10.24
N THR A 294 13.32 50.27 9.31
CA THR A 294 12.84 49.45 8.20
C THR A 294 13.31 48.03 8.42
N PHE A 295 12.41 47.05 8.33
CA PHE A 295 12.71 45.65 8.68
C PHE A 295 12.05 44.63 7.77
N SER A 296 12.44 43.35 7.88
CA SER A 296 12.16 42.31 6.87
C SER A 296 12.27 40.88 7.41
N HIS A 297 12.68 39.88 6.60
CA HIS A 297 12.98 38.47 6.97
C HIS A 297 11.75 37.58 7.20
N THR A 298 10.70 38.10 7.84
CA THR A 298 9.50 37.31 8.18
C THR A 298 8.39 37.33 7.11
N HIS A 299 8.61 38.07 6.02
CA HIS A 299 7.66 38.27 4.91
C HIS A 299 6.28 38.84 5.30
N LYS A 300 6.15 39.40 6.52
CA LYS A 300 4.91 39.96 7.03
C LYS A 300 4.74 41.42 6.63
N VAL A 301 3.50 41.90 6.67
CA VAL A 301 3.20 43.31 6.43
C VAL A 301 3.01 43.99 7.78
N PHE A 302 3.84 45.00 8.06
CA PHE A 302 3.65 45.89 9.20
C PHE A 302 3.90 47.34 8.75
N PRO A 303 3.03 48.29 9.10
CA PRO A 303 1.73 48.09 9.74
C PRO A 303 0.72 47.47 8.77
N ALA A 304 -0.25 46.74 9.31
CA ALA A 304 -1.36 46.21 8.54
C ALA A 304 -2.47 47.27 8.38
N LYS A 305 -3.24 47.20 7.29
CA LYS A 305 -4.34 48.14 6.98
C LYS A 305 -5.37 48.26 8.11
N THR A 306 -5.59 47.18 8.86
CA THR A 306 -6.48 47.11 10.04
C THR A 306 -5.84 46.19 11.07
N GLU A 307 -6.24 46.33 12.35
CA GLU A 307 -5.80 45.37 13.38
C GLU A 307 -6.25 43.94 13.09
N ALA A 308 -7.39 43.76 12.42
CA ALA A 308 -7.87 42.44 11.99
C ALA A 308 -6.98 41.79 10.92
N ALA A 309 -6.24 42.59 10.15
CA ALA A 309 -5.29 42.11 9.16
C ALA A 309 -3.85 42.02 9.71
N LEU A 310 -3.63 42.35 10.98
CA LEU A 310 -2.32 42.30 11.61
C LEU A 310 -1.91 40.84 11.84
N ASP A 311 -0.69 40.50 11.43
CA ASP A 311 -0.18 39.13 11.57
C ASP A 311 -0.01 38.73 13.04
N GLY A 312 -0.23 37.44 13.33
CA GLY A 312 -0.18 36.89 14.69
C GLY A 312 1.15 37.11 15.40
N LEU A 313 2.26 37.29 14.69
CA LEU A 313 3.56 37.64 15.28
C LEU A 313 3.51 38.92 16.15
N PHE A 314 2.62 39.85 15.82
CA PHE A 314 2.48 41.14 16.51
C PHE A 314 1.39 41.12 17.60
N LEU A 315 0.68 39.99 17.78
CA LEU A 315 -0.46 39.87 18.68
C LEU A 315 -0.12 39.06 19.93
N GLY A 316 -0.70 39.45 21.06
CA GLY A 316 -0.70 38.66 22.29
C GLY A 316 -1.68 37.50 22.23
N ALA A 317 -1.67 36.66 23.26
CA ALA A 317 -2.60 35.54 23.39
C ALA A 317 -4.08 35.97 23.39
N ASP A 318 -4.38 37.24 23.70
CA ASP A 318 -5.71 37.84 23.66
C ASP A 318 -6.11 38.41 22.28
N LYS A 319 -5.29 38.16 21.25
CA LYS A 319 -5.43 38.68 19.88
C LYS A 319 -5.39 40.21 19.78
N LYS A 320 -4.82 40.90 20.78
CA LYS A 320 -4.55 42.34 20.71
C LYS A 320 -3.08 42.61 20.40
N PRO A 321 -2.73 43.79 19.85
CA PRO A 321 -1.34 44.16 19.66
C PRO A 321 -0.52 44.00 20.95
N LEU A 322 0.66 43.40 20.83
CA LEU A 322 1.58 43.21 21.95
C LEU A 322 1.98 44.55 22.60
N PRO A 323 2.36 44.57 23.88
CA PRO A 323 2.85 45.78 24.53
C PRO A 323 3.99 46.45 23.72
N GLY A 324 3.78 47.71 23.35
CA GLY A 324 4.71 48.48 22.51
C GLY A 324 4.39 48.48 21.02
N VAL A 325 3.52 47.61 20.53
CA VAL A 325 3.06 47.59 19.14
C VAL A 325 1.83 48.49 18.98
N ASP A 326 1.94 49.51 18.14
CA ASP A 326 0.82 50.38 17.75
C ASP A 326 0.64 50.28 16.24
N ASN A 327 -0.36 49.50 15.80
CA ASN A 327 -0.63 49.28 14.37
C ASN A 327 -1.21 50.54 13.69
N ALA A 328 -1.98 51.34 14.42
CA ALA A 328 -2.63 52.53 13.86
C ALA A 328 -1.60 53.62 13.53
N LYS A 329 -0.60 53.85 14.40
CA LYS A 329 0.52 54.76 14.14
C LYS A 329 1.66 54.11 13.36
N GLY A 330 1.73 52.78 13.40
CA GLY A 330 2.79 52.00 12.80
C GLY A 330 4.11 52.14 13.54
N THR A 331 4.07 51.95 14.87
CA THR A 331 5.25 52.06 15.72
C THR A 331 5.47 50.81 16.56
N ILE A 332 6.73 50.51 16.87
CA ILE A 332 7.14 49.48 17.81
C ILE A 332 7.98 50.15 18.89
N ASN A 333 7.58 50.01 20.16
CA ASN A 333 8.13 50.73 21.31
C ASN A 333 8.24 52.26 21.09
N GLY A 334 7.28 52.81 20.34
CA GLY A 334 7.21 54.24 20.00
C GLY A 334 8.12 54.68 18.85
N VAL A 335 8.92 53.78 18.26
CA VAL A 335 9.73 54.04 17.07
C VAL A 335 8.92 53.68 15.82
N PRO A 336 8.76 54.57 14.82
CA PRO A 336 8.09 54.23 13.58
C PRO A 336 8.82 53.11 12.85
N ALA A 337 8.07 52.06 12.49
CA ALA A 337 8.61 50.86 11.88
C ALA A 337 7.75 50.40 10.69
N VAL A 338 8.38 49.86 9.66
CA VAL A 338 7.69 49.29 8.49
C VAL A 338 8.40 48.05 7.95
N GLN A 339 7.60 47.10 7.44
CA GLN A 339 8.01 45.93 6.68
C GLN A 339 7.04 45.76 5.50
N ALA A 340 7.54 45.80 4.27
CA ALA A 340 6.73 45.79 3.04
C ALA A 340 6.28 44.39 2.54
N GLY A 341 6.27 43.36 3.39
CA GLY A 341 5.91 42.00 2.99
C GLY A 341 7.01 41.33 2.17
N TYR A 342 6.67 40.74 1.02
CA TYR A 342 7.62 40.03 0.16
C TYR A 342 7.32 40.19 -1.34
N GLY A 343 8.28 39.82 -2.18
CA GLY A 343 8.13 39.63 -3.62
C GLY A 343 7.84 40.91 -4.41
N GLY A 344 8.06 42.08 -3.82
CA GLY A 344 7.58 43.35 -4.40
C GLY A 344 6.05 43.46 -4.44
N GLY A 345 5.35 42.78 -3.52
CA GLY A 345 3.89 42.86 -3.41
C GLY A 345 3.39 44.16 -2.80
N SER A 346 4.20 44.83 -1.99
CA SER A 346 3.86 46.11 -1.35
C SER A 346 5.04 47.09 -1.30
N LEU A 347 4.74 48.34 -0.92
CA LEU A 347 5.69 49.40 -0.60
C LEU A 347 5.50 49.83 0.85
N GLY A 348 6.57 49.81 1.64
CA GLY A 348 6.59 50.34 3.00
C GLY A 348 6.83 51.85 3.00
N LEU A 349 6.13 52.58 3.87
CA LEU A 349 6.20 54.04 3.96
C LEU A 349 6.28 54.48 5.42
N ILE A 350 7.22 55.38 5.72
CA ILE A 350 7.30 56.10 7.00
C ILE A 350 7.35 57.59 6.70
N ASP A 351 6.31 58.31 7.10
CA ASP A 351 6.28 59.78 7.08
C ASP A 351 6.81 60.31 8.40
N LEU A 352 7.85 61.14 8.36
CA LEU A 352 8.45 61.80 9.50
C LEU A 352 8.29 63.32 9.38
N THR A 353 7.81 63.96 10.45
CA THR A 353 7.87 65.42 10.61
C THR A 353 9.04 65.77 11.51
N LEU A 354 9.95 66.59 11.00
CA LEU A 354 11.16 67.01 11.67
C LEU A 354 11.07 68.48 12.07
N LYS A 355 11.48 68.79 13.30
CA LYS A 355 11.63 70.16 13.81
C LYS A 355 13.08 70.46 14.12
N GLU A 356 13.53 71.64 13.72
CA GLU A 356 14.86 72.15 14.06
C GLU A 356 14.87 72.68 15.50
N GLU A 357 15.65 72.04 16.37
CA GLU A 357 15.88 72.45 17.76
C GLU A 357 17.37 72.64 18.02
N LYS A 358 17.78 73.86 18.38
CA LYS A 358 19.19 74.21 18.69
C LYS A 358 20.17 73.77 17.57
N GLY A 359 19.75 73.90 16.31
CA GLY A 359 20.57 73.57 15.13
C GLY A 359 20.67 72.07 14.80
N LYS A 360 19.85 71.22 15.44
CA LYS A 360 19.71 69.80 15.11
C LYS A 360 18.27 69.48 14.75
N TRP A 361 18.07 68.54 13.84
CA TRP A 361 16.72 68.08 13.50
C TRP A 361 16.30 66.93 14.41
N LYS A 362 15.03 66.93 14.84
CA LYS A 362 14.43 65.85 15.62
C LYS A 362 13.07 65.47 15.06
N VAL A 363 12.74 64.19 15.13
CA VAL A 363 11.39 63.68 14.84
C VAL A 363 10.44 64.17 15.92
N VAL A 364 9.37 64.86 15.51
CA VAL A 364 8.30 65.35 16.39
C VAL A 364 6.95 64.68 16.12
N SER A 365 6.80 64.05 14.96
CA SER A 365 5.65 63.23 14.60
C SER A 365 6.07 62.19 13.55
N SER A 366 5.40 61.04 13.56
CA SER A 366 5.62 59.98 12.59
C SER A 366 4.34 59.20 12.29
N GLN A 367 4.25 58.66 11.08
CA GLN A 367 3.21 57.71 10.69
C GLN A 367 3.81 56.68 9.73
N SER A 368 3.70 55.40 10.07
CA SER A 368 4.07 54.32 9.15
C SER A 368 2.82 53.69 8.54
N PHE A 369 2.92 53.21 7.30
CA PHE A 369 1.85 52.50 6.61
C PHE A 369 2.40 51.77 5.38
N THR A 370 1.60 50.89 4.79
CA THR A 370 1.99 50.10 3.61
C THR A 370 1.03 50.33 2.45
N ARG A 371 1.51 50.11 1.21
CA ARG A 371 0.70 50.15 -0.01
C ARG A 371 0.91 48.89 -0.82
N GLU A 372 -0.14 48.09 -0.98
CA GLU A 372 -0.12 46.88 -1.78
C GLU A 372 -0.31 47.18 -3.28
N THR A 373 0.37 46.40 -4.12
CA THR A 373 0.25 46.40 -5.60
C THR A 373 -0.95 45.60 -6.10
N TYR A 374 -1.73 45.03 -5.18
CA TYR A 374 -2.90 44.21 -5.46
C TYR A 374 -4.01 44.47 -4.44
N LYS A 375 -5.20 43.98 -4.79
CA LYS A 375 -6.36 43.89 -3.90
C LYS A 375 -7.18 42.67 -4.28
N ASP A 376 -7.75 42.04 -3.27
CA ASP A 376 -8.73 40.98 -3.47
C ASP A 376 -10.12 41.62 -3.65
N VAL A 377 -10.82 41.27 -4.73
CA VAL A 377 -12.16 41.75 -5.05
C VAL A 377 -13.08 40.58 -5.37
N LYS A 378 -14.40 40.79 -5.27
CA LYS A 378 -15.38 39.81 -5.72
C LYS A 378 -15.65 39.99 -7.22
N ASP A 379 -15.53 38.93 -8.00
CA ASP A 379 -15.92 38.92 -9.40
C ASP A 379 -17.46 38.83 -9.55
N ALA A 380 -17.94 38.80 -10.80
CA ALA A 380 -19.37 38.73 -11.10
C ALA A 380 -20.08 37.47 -10.57
N SER A 381 -19.31 36.43 -10.24
CA SER A 381 -19.81 35.17 -9.65
C SER A 381 -19.75 35.16 -8.12
N GLY A 382 -19.20 36.21 -7.50
CA GLY A 382 -18.95 36.25 -6.05
C GLY A 382 -17.67 35.51 -5.62
N LYS A 383 -16.84 35.05 -6.56
CA LYS A 383 -15.52 34.48 -6.27
C LYS A 383 -14.54 35.61 -5.96
N THR A 384 -13.71 35.42 -4.94
CA THR A 384 -12.61 36.36 -4.67
C THR A 384 -11.53 36.18 -5.73
N VAL A 385 -11.20 37.26 -6.44
CA VAL A 385 -10.11 37.32 -7.41
C VAL A 385 -9.13 38.42 -7.02
N THR A 386 -7.84 38.15 -7.16
CA THR A 386 -6.81 39.16 -6.94
C THR A 386 -6.64 40.00 -8.20
N GLN A 387 -6.76 41.31 -8.06
CA GLN A 387 -6.53 42.28 -9.13
C GLN A 387 -5.36 43.19 -8.76
N SER A 388 -4.57 43.59 -9.75
CA SER A 388 -3.57 44.61 -9.52
C SER A 388 -4.20 45.98 -9.23
N THR A 389 -3.58 46.76 -8.35
CA THR A 389 -3.95 48.16 -8.07
C THR A 389 -3.22 49.16 -8.97
N VAL A 390 -2.15 48.72 -9.64
CA VAL A 390 -1.30 49.57 -10.49
C VAL A 390 -0.72 48.79 -11.66
N GLU A 391 -0.57 49.46 -12.80
CA GLU A 391 0.13 48.87 -13.94
C GLU A 391 1.66 48.73 -13.66
N PRO A 392 2.31 47.66 -14.14
CA PRO A 392 3.76 47.52 -14.07
C PRO A 392 4.50 48.66 -14.79
N ASP A 393 5.61 49.12 -14.21
CA ASP A 393 6.44 50.17 -14.80
C ASP A 393 7.12 49.69 -16.08
N LYS A 394 6.79 50.32 -17.20
CA LYS A 394 7.30 49.92 -18.53
C LYS A 394 8.81 49.98 -18.65
N GLY A 395 9.48 50.87 -17.91
CA GLY A 395 10.94 50.99 -17.91
C GLY A 395 11.61 49.80 -17.26
N VAL A 396 11.10 49.40 -16.09
CA VAL A 396 11.55 48.21 -15.35
C VAL A 396 11.27 46.94 -16.17
N VAL A 397 10.05 46.77 -16.70
CA VAL A 397 9.69 45.60 -17.52
C VAL A 397 10.66 45.43 -18.68
N LYS A 398 10.88 46.51 -19.45
CA LYS A 398 11.80 46.48 -20.60
C LYS A 398 13.24 46.13 -20.21
N ALA A 399 13.69 46.54 -19.03
CA ALA A 399 15.06 46.31 -18.58
C ALA A 399 15.37 44.85 -18.24
N VAL A 400 14.36 44.11 -17.78
CA VAL A 400 14.51 42.72 -17.29
C VAL A 400 13.90 41.69 -18.24
N GLN A 401 13.18 42.11 -19.29
CA GLN A 401 12.45 41.22 -20.19
C GLN A 401 13.33 40.10 -20.78
N LYS A 402 14.55 40.42 -21.21
CA LYS A 402 15.46 39.42 -21.79
C LYS A 402 15.83 38.33 -20.78
N ASP A 403 16.10 38.72 -19.54
CA ASP A 403 16.48 37.78 -18.47
C ASP A 403 15.28 36.94 -18.04
N HIS A 404 14.08 37.56 -18.01
CA HIS A 404 12.82 36.87 -17.81
C HIS A 404 12.56 35.81 -18.89
N ASP A 405 12.62 36.17 -20.17
CA ASP A 405 12.38 35.25 -21.29
C ASP A 405 13.38 34.08 -21.28
N ALA A 406 14.65 34.34 -20.97
CA ALA A 406 15.68 33.32 -20.84
C ALA A 406 15.39 32.36 -19.66
N THR A 407 14.91 32.89 -18.54
CA THR A 407 14.51 32.11 -17.37
C THR A 407 13.28 31.25 -17.67
N VAL A 408 12.25 31.81 -18.32
CA VAL A 408 11.05 31.05 -18.76
C VAL A 408 11.46 29.90 -19.68
N LYS A 409 12.39 30.15 -20.61
CA LYS A 409 12.93 29.08 -21.47
C LYS A 409 13.67 28.02 -20.65
N TYR A 410 14.49 28.43 -19.68
CA TYR A 410 15.24 27.51 -18.82
C TYR A 410 14.31 26.60 -18.01
N VAL A 411 13.34 27.14 -17.28
CA VAL A 411 12.46 26.34 -16.40
C VAL A 411 11.55 25.36 -17.15
N ASN A 412 11.30 25.62 -18.44
CA ASN A 412 10.56 24.73 -19.34
C ASN A 412 11.44 23.66 -20.02
N THR A 413 12.74 23.58 -19.69
CA THR A 413 13.63 22.53 -20.23
C THR A 413 13.23 21.17 -19.65
N PRO A 414 13.00 20.14 -20.48
CA PRO A 414 12.74 18.78 -20.02
C PRO A 414 13.95 18.22 -19.26
N ILE A 415 13.68 17.56 -18.14
CA ILE A 415 14.65 16.85 -17.29
C ILE A 415 14.35 15.35 -17.21
N GLY A 416 13.15 14.91 -17.61
CA GLY A 416 12.78 13.50 -17.63
C GLY A 416 11.34 13.33 -18.08
N LYS A 417 10.74 12.18 -17.79
CA LYS A 417 9.34 11.86 -18.06
C LYS A 417 8.66 11.17 -16.89
N THR A 418 7.34 11.31 -16.79
CA THR A 418 6.51 10.52 -15.88
C THR A 418 5.52 9.67 -16.67
N THR A 419 5.37 8.40 -16.27
CA THR A 419 4.46 7.44 -16.94
C THR A 419 2.99 7.67 -16.60
N ASP A 420 2.70 8.37 -15.51
CA ASP A 420 1.34 8.74 -15.07
C ASP A 420 1.26 10.20 -14.58
N ASP A 421 0.04 10.68 -14.35
CA ASP A 421 -0.21 11.98 -13.73
C ASP A 421 0.29 11.99 -12.28
N ILE A 422 0.91 13.10 -11.84
CA ILE A 422 1.31 13.33 -10.45
C ILE A 422 0.45 14.46 -9.89
N HIS A 423 -0.23 14.22 -8.78
CA HIS A 423 -1.04 15.24 -8.12
C HIS A 423 -1.01 15.07 -6.61
N SER A 424 -1.49 16.08 -5.87
CA SER A 424 -1.53 16.04 -4.41
C SER A 424 -2.95 16.17 -3.82
N TYR A 425 -4.00 15.97 -4.63
CA TYR A 425 -5.39 16.23 -4.26
C TYR A 425 -5.87 15.46 -3.01
N PHE A 426 -5.33 14.25 -2.77
CA PHE A 426 -5.72 13.41 -1.65
C PHE A 426 -4.56 13.11 -0.69
N SER A 427 -3.41 13.75 -0.88
CA SER A 427 -2.16 13.59 -0.11
C SER A 427 -2.24 13.82 1.40
N LEU A 428 -3.33 14.43 1.90
CA LEU A 428 -3.56 14.62 3.34
C LEU A 428 -4.37 13.48 3.98
N VAL A 429 -4.95 12.57 3.19
CA VAL A 429 -5.88 11.54 3.68
C VAL A 429 -5.58 10.12 3.17
N GLN A 430 -4.63 9.99 2.23
CA GLN A 430 -4.09 8.73 1.73
C GLN A 430 -2.67 8.96 1.22
N ASP A 431 -1.93 7.88 1.03
CA ASP A 431 -0.62 7.93 0.38
C ASP A 431 -0.73 8.45 -1.07
N ASP A 432 0.33 9.15 -1.52
CA ASP A 432 0.25 10.01 -2.69
C ASP A 432 1.59 10.11 -3.46
N PRO A 433 1.58 9.88 -4.79
CA PRO A 433 2.81 9.89 -5.59
C PRO A 433 3.60 11.20 -5.60
N SER A 434 2.97 12.34 -5.31
CA SER A 434 3.68 13.63 -5.28
C SER A 434 4.70 13.71 -4.15
N ILE A 435 4.50 12.95 -3.08
CA ILE A 435 5.44 12.82 -1.96
C ILE A 435 6.48 11.76 -2.30
N GLN A 436 6.05 10.60 -2.81
CA GLN A 436 6.92 9.45 -3.10
C GLN A 436 8.12 9.79 -3.99
N VAL A 437 7.92 10.60 -5.04
CA VAL A 437 9.02 10.96 -5.95
C VAL A 437 10.10 11.78 -5.23
N VAL A 438 9.70 12.65 -4.28
CA VAL A 438 10.61 13.47 -3.49
C VAL A 438 11.42 12.60 -2.52
N THR A 439 10.76 11.73 -1.77
CA THR A 439 11.36 10.85 -0.77
C THR A 439 12.28 9.81 -1.40
N ASN A 440 11.93 9.28 -2.58
CA ASN A 440 12.81 8.40 -3.35
C ASN A 440 14.10 9.12 -3.78
N ALA A 441 14.01 10.35 -4.29
CA ALA A 441 15.19 11.13 -4.68
C ALA A 441 16.08 11.46 -3.48
N GLN A 442 15.47 11.83 -2.35
CA GLN A 442 16.16 12.10 -1.09
C GLN A 442 16.89 10.86 -0.56
N LYS A 443 16.22 9.70 -0.57
CA LYS A 443 16.77 8.43 -0.11
C LYS A 443 17.93 7.96 -0.99
N ASP A 444 17.76 7.98 -2.32
CA ASP A 444 18.81 7.62 -3.28
C ASP A 444 20.08 8.46 -3.09
N TYR A 445 19.92 9.78 -2.92
CA TYR A 445 21.04 10.68 -2.63
C TYR A 445 21.77 10.30 -1.34
N VAL A 446 21.05 10.02 -0.25
CA VAL A 446 21.67 9.68 1.05
C VAL A 446 22.30 8.29 1.03
N GLU A 447 21.70 7.31 0.37
CA GLU A 447 22.29 5.97 0.19
C GLU A 447 23.63 6.06 -0.57
N LYS A 448 23.68 6.85 -1.65
CA LYS A 448 24.91 7.15 -2.39
C LYS A 448 25.93 7.89 -1.52
N TYR A 449 25.50 8.89 -0.75
CA TYR A 449 26.40 9.65 0.12
C TYR A 449 26.99 8.79 1.25
N VAL A 450 26.16 8.01 1.95
CA VAL A 450 26.57 7.16 3.07
C VAL A 450 27.54 6.08 2.61
N SER A 451 27.23 5.40 1.49
CA SER A 451 28.12 4.37 0.94
C SER A 451 29.50 4.90 0.55
N GLN A 452 29.59 6.15 0.06
CA GLN A 452 30.84 6.76 -0.38
C GLN A 452 31.64 7.45 0.74
N ASN A 453 30.96 8.12 1.68
CA ASN A 453 31.59 9.05 2.61
C ASN A 453 31.46 8.65 4.08
N LYS A 454 30.51 7.77 4.42
CA LYS A 454 30.17 7.40 5.81
C LYS A 454 29.85 5.90 5.96
N PRO A 455 30.78 4.99 5.57
CA PRO A 455 30.52 3.55 5.54
C PRO A 455 30.17 2.96 6.91
N GLU A 456 30.48 3.65 8.02
CA GLU A 456 30.09 3.27 9.37
C GLU A 456 28.57 3.19 9.60
N TYR A 457 27.76 3.86 8.75
CA TYR A 457 26.29 3.81 8.85
C TYR A 457 25.61 2.99 7.75
N LYS A 458 26.37 2.27 6.91
CA LYS A 458 25.83 1.54 5.74
C LYS A 458 24.77 0.49 6.09
N ASP A 459 24.81 -0.05 7.31
CA ASP A 459 23.93 -1.12 7.78
C ASP A 459 22.70 -0.57 8.54
N LEU A 460 22.59 0.76 8.71
CA LEU A 460 21.42 1.37 9.32
C LEU A 460 20.29 1.56 8.29
N PRO A 461 19.04 1.22 8.64
CA PRO A 461 17.87 1.55 7.84
C PRO A 461 17.79 3.04 7.50
N ILE A 462 17.57 3.37 6.22
CA ILE A 462 17.38 4.74 5.73
C ILE A 462 15.90 4.95 5.36
N LEU A 463 15.27 5.89 6.06
CA LEU A 463 13.91 6.38 5.82
C LEU A 463 13.97 7.79 5.23
N SER A 464 12.91 8.24 4.58
CA SER A 464 12.85 9.62 4.07
C SER A 464 11.53 10.30 4.42
N VAL A 465 11.59 11.59 4.73
CA VAL A 465 10.42 12.41 5.05
C VAL A 465 10.10 13.38 3.93
N GLY A 466 8.83 13.40 3.53
CA GLY A 466 8.26 14.38 2.61
C GLY A 466 6.94 14.94 3.14
N ALA A 467 6.59 16.16 2.72
CA ALA A 467 5.30 16.78 3.02
C ALA A 467 4.65 17.24 1.70
N PRO A 468 3.32 17.17 1.55
CA PRO A 468 2.65 17.65 0.35
C PRO A 468 2.53 19.18 0.41
N PHE A 469 3.61 19.88 0.03
CA PHE A 469 3.72 21.34 0.22
C PHE A 469 2.59 22.14 -0.45
N LYS A 470 2.01 21.61 -1.51
CA LYS A 470 0.81 22.15 -2.18
C LYS A 470 -0.38 21.23 -1.94
N ALA A 471 -1.09 21.43 -0.85
CA ALA A 471 -2.35 20.71 -0.55
C ALA A 471 -3.42 21.67 -0.01
N GLY A 472 -3.69 22.75 -0.75
CA GLY A 472 -4.81 23.65 -0.49
C GLY A 472 -4.62 24.73 0.57
N ARG A 473 -3.40 24.95 1.09
CA ARG A 473 -3.12 25.95 2.15
C ARG A 473 -3.52 27.38 1.73
N ASN A 474 -3.21 27.75 0.49
CA ASN A 474 -3.37 29.09 -0.07
C ASN A 474 -4.59 29.19 -1.02
N GLY A 475 -5.47 28.19 -1.01
CA GLY A 475 -6.72 28.17 -1.77
C GLY A 475 -6.90 26.93 -2.65
N VAL A 476 -8.06 26.86 -3.31
CA VAL A 476 -8.54 25.70 -4.08
C VAL A 476 -7.67 25.32 -5.28
N ASP A 477 -6.83 26.24 -5.75
CA ASP A 477 -5.94 26.08 -6.89
C ASP A 477 -4.50 25.72 -6.48
N GLU A 478 -4.22 25.54 -5.18
CA GLU A 478 -2.88 25.23 -4.65
C GLU A 478 -2.67 23.72 -4.43
N TYR A 479 -2.67 22.98 -5.53
CA TYR A 479 -2.33 21.55 -5.57
C TYR A 479 -1.24 21.31 -6.61
N THR A 480 -0.41 20.30 -6.40
CA THR A 480 0.47 19.77 -7.44
C THR A 480 -0.41 19.07 -8.47
N GLU A 481 -0.16 19.35 -9.74
CA GLU A 481 -0.84 18.67 -10.86
C GLU A 481 0.07 18.69 -12.09
N ILE A 482 0.77 17.58 -12.31
CA ILE A 482 1.69 17.36 -13.41
C ILE A 482 1.10 16.24 -14.26
N LYS A 483 0.80 16.53 -15.52
CA LYS A 483 0.28 15.53 -16.45
C LYS A 483 1.37 14.56 -16.91
N LYS A 484 0.97 13.33 -17.23
CA LYS A 484 1.84 12.32 -17.83
C LYS A 484 2.58 12.87 -19.04
N GLY A 485 3.84 12.50 -19.20
CA GLY A 485 4.73 13.03 -20.24
C GLY A 485 5.95 13.72 -19.66
N ASP A 486 6.39 14.83 -20.29
CA ASP A 486 7.66 15.47 -19.97
C ASP A 486 7.65 16.14 -18.58
N LEU A 487 8.62 15.77 -17.75
CA LEU A 487 8.99 16.50 -16.54
C LEU A 487 10.00 17.56 -16.91
N THR A 488 9.81 18.77 -16.37
CA THR A 488 10.65 19.94 -16.61
C THR A 488 11.21 20.45 -15.29
N ILE A 489 12.16 21.40 -15.33
CA ILE A 489 12.67 22.05 -14.11
C ILE A 489 11.54 22.61 -13.24
N ARG A 490 10.50 23.19 -13.84
CA ARG A 490 9.32 23.66 -13.09
C ARG A 490 8.55 22.52 -12.41
N SER A 491 8.54 21.31 -12.98
CA SER A 491 7.88 20.13 -12.37
C SER A 491 8.52 19.78 -11.03
N ALA A 492 9.85 19.84 -10.93
CA ALA A 492 10.56 19.63 -9.66
C ALA A 492 10.26 20.74 -8.64
N GLY A 493 10.12 21.99 -9.09
CA GLY A 493 9.69 23.09 -8.22
C GLY A 493 8.23 22.98 -7.74
N ASP A 494 7.37 22.31 -8.53
CA ASP A 494 5.97 22.05 -8.15
C ASP A 494 5.84 20.91 -7.13
N LEU A 495 6.76 19.96 -7.15
CA LEU A 495 6.88 18.87 -6.16
C LEU A 495 7.58 19.34 -4.87
N TYR A 496 8.63 20.17 -4.99
CA TYR A 496 9.37 20.71 -3.85
C TYR A 496 9.50 22.24 -3.91
N LEU A 497 8.60 22.92 -3.20
CA LEU A 497 8.44 24.38 -3.25
C LEU A 497 9.58 25.15 -2.56
N TYR A 498 10.18 24.62 -1.50
CA TYR A 498 11.13 25.37 -0.66
C TYR A 498 12.60 25.13 -1.07
N ASP A 499 13.45 26.15 -0.92
CA ASP A 499 14.89 26.06 -1.20
C ASP A 499 15.67 25.40 -0.02
N ASN A 500 15.04 24.42 0.63
CA ASN A 500 15.61 23.77 1.81
C ASN A 500 16.76 22.84 1.41
N THR A 501 17.86 22.87 2.15
CA THR A 501 18.98 21.95 1.96
C THR A 501 18.72 20.60 2.62
N LEU A 502 19.22 19.52 2.02
CA LEU A 502 19.02 18.16 2.50
C LEU A 502 19.86 17.88 3.75
N LYS A 503 19.22 17.29 4.77
CA LYS A 503 19.85 16.80 6.00
C LYS A 503 19.45 15.35 6.21
N ALA A 504 20.27 14.56 6.89
CA ALA A 504 19.86 13.25 7.37
C ALA A 504 20.26 13.12 8.85
N VAL A 505 19.29 12.77 9.69
CA VAL A 505 19.47 12.67 11.15
C VAL A 505 19.45 11.21 11.59
N LYS A 506 20.29 10.84 12.55
CA LYS A 506 20.23 9.55 13.22
C LYS A 506 19.27 9.63 14.40
N VAL A 507 18.23 8.82 14.38
CA VAL A 507 17.16 8.82 15.39
C VAL A 507 16.76 7.40 15.80
N LYS A 508 16.12 7.26 16.96
CA LYS A 508 15.56 6.00 17.44
C LYS A 508 14.15 5.76 16.92
N GLY A 509 13.69 4.50 16.89
CA GLY A 509 12.33 4.13 16.52
C GLY A 509 11.25 4.81 17.36
N SER A 510 11.53 5.15 18.63
CA SER A 510 10.64 5.98 19.44
C SER A 510 10.45 7.39 18.88
N VAL A 511 11.50 7.98 18.31
CA VAL A 511 11.46 9.30 17.67
C VAL A 511 10.72 9.23 16.34
N VAL A 512 10.94 8.18 15.55
CA VAL A 512 10.16 7.93 14.31
C VAL A 512 8.66 7.88 14.62
N LYS A 513 8.29 7.13 15.66
CA LYS A 513 6.89 7.04 16.10
C LYS A 513 6.33 8.39 16.59
N ASP A 514 7.07 9.12 17.41
CA ASP A 514 6.65 10.45 17.89
C ASP A 514 6.58 11.50 16.77
N TRP A 515 7.41 11.37 15.73
CA TRP A 515 7.36 12.19 14.53
C TRP A 515 6.03 11.98 13.79
N ILE A 516 5.65 10.73 13.56
CA ILE A 516 4.36 10.41 12.92
C ILE A 516 3.19 10.85 13.81
N ASP A 517 3.27 10.67 15.14
CA ASP A 517 2.25 11.16 16.07
C ASP A 517 2.09 12.69 16.03
N MET A 518 3.18 13.44 15.81
CA MET A 518 3.12 14.90 15.62
C MET A 518 2.39 15.25 14.31
N SER A 519 2.73 14.57 13.20
CA SER A 519 2.03 14.77 11.92
C SER A 519 0.56 14.32 11.96
N ALA A 520 0.22 13.32 12.77
CA ALA A 520 -1.16 12.89 13.02
C ALA A 520 -2.02 13.97 13.72
N GLY A 521 -1.41 15.06 14.22
CA GLY A 521 -2.11 16.27 14.66
C GLY A 521 -2.87 16.99 13.53
N LYS A 522 -2.61 16.63 12.27
CA LYS A 522 -3.38 17.08 11.11
C LYS A 522 -4.83 16.61 11.11
N PHE A 523 -5.18 15.60 11.89
CA PHE A 523 -6.53 15.04 11.93
C PHE A 523 -7.32 15.50 13.17
N ASN A 524 -8.60 15.81 13.00
CA ASN A 524 -9.54 15.91 14.12
C ASN A 524 -9.81 14.52 14.69
N GLN A 525 -10.24 14.44 15.96
CA GLN A 525 -10.68 13.17 16.53
C GLN A 525 -12.06 12.80 15.97
N ILE A 526 -12.18 11.59 15.41
CA ILE A 526 -13.44 11.06 14.88
C ILE A 526 -14.14 10.21 15.93
N THR A 527 -15.43 10.43 16.11
CA THR A 527 -16.29 9.60 16.96
C THR A 527 -16.92 8.48 16.12
N PRO A 528 -16.64 7.19 16.42
CA PRO A 528 -17.01 6.07 15.54
C PRO A 528 -18.50 5.93 15.19
N ASN A 529 -19.39 6.21 16.14
CA ASN A 529 -20.84 6.00 15.97
C ASN A 529 -21.63 7.29 15.73
N LYS A 530 -20.96 8.38 15.37
CA LYS A 530 -21.60 9.68 15.11
C LYS A 530 -21.92 9.80 13.62
N THR A 531 -23.21 9.79 13.29
CA THR A 531 -23.72 9.85 11.90
C THR A 531 -23.80 11.26 11.33
N GLU A 532 -23.72 12.29 12.18
CA GLU A 532 -23.51 13.67 11.73
C GLU A 532 -22.16 13.81 11.02
N GLU A 533 -22.06 14.77 10.11
CA GLU A 533 -20.82 15.07 9.39
C GLU A 533 -19.68 15.41 10.37
N GLN A 534 -18.53 14.76 10.18
CA GLN A 534 -17.30 14.97 10.94
C GLN A 534 -16.16 15.33 9.99
N GLU A 535 -15.64 16.55 10.11
CA GLU A 535 -14.49 17.00 9.32
C GLU A 535 -13.21 16.31 9.82
N LEU A 536 -12.55 15.59 8.93
CA LEU A 536 -11.33 14.84 9.22
C LEU A 536 -10.12 15.74 9.41
N LEU A 537 -9.95 16.77 8.59
CA LEU A 537 -8.76 17.61 8.59
C LEU A 537 -8.88 18.72 9.64
N ASN A 538 -7.82 18.90 10.43
CA ASN A 538 -7.65 20.06 11.29
C ASN A 538 -7.11 21.23 10.45
N PRO A 539 -7.90 22.30 10.23
CA PRO A 539 -7.46 23.44 9.42
C PRO A 539 -6.39 24.29 10.12
N SER A 540 -6.25 24.16 11.45
CA SER A 540 -5.23 24.89 12.22
C SER A 540 -3.85 24.25 12.11
N PHE A 541 -3.76 22.99 11.66
CA PHE A 541 -2.50 22.28 11.51
C PHE A 541 -1.88 22.60 10.13
N PRO A 542 -0.69 23.22 10.08
CA PRO A 542 -0.08 23.63 8.82
C PRO A 542 0.29 22.44 7.92
N VAL A 543 -0.03 22.54 6.63
CA VAL A 543 0.23 21.48 5.64
C VAL A 543 1.70 21.07 5.55
N TYR A 544 2.63 22.01 5.62
CA TYR A 544 4.08 21.75 5.59
C TYR A 544 4.64 21.10 6.88
N ASN A 545 3.78 20.85 7.88
CA ASN A 545 4.09 20.06 9.07
C ASN A 545 3.41 18.68 9.04
N PHE A 546 2.73 18.32 7.95
CA PHE A 546 2.24 16.97 7.73
C PHE A 546 3.32 16.18 6.98
N ASP A 547 4.19 15.52 7.73
CA ASP A 547 5.26 14.70 7.19
C ASP A 547 4.76 13.26 7.03
N VAL A 548 4.99 12.68 5.85
CA VAL A 548 4.89 11.26 5.56
C VAL A 548 6.30 10.67 5.65
N ILE A 549 6.44 9.49 6.27
CA ILE A 549 7.73 8.82 6.45
C ILE A 549 7.79 7.56 5.59
N ASP A 550 8.55 7.61 4.50
CA ASP A 550 8.72 6.48 3.60
C ASP A 550 9.79 5.51 4.08
N GLY A 551 9.55 4.22 3.82
CA GLY A 551 10.35 3.10 4.27
C GLY A 551 9.83 2.40 5.52
N VAL A 552 8.76 2.90 6.16
CA VAL A 552 8.02 2.22 7.25
C VAL A 552 6.55 2.14 6.90
N GLN A 553 5.88 1.05 7.26
CA GLN A 553 4.42 0.94 7.13
C GLN A 553 3.76 1.35 8.43
N TYR A 554 2.69 2.14 8.40
CA TYR A 554 1.96 2.55 9.61
C TYR A 554 0.52 2.98 9.31
N GLN A 555 -0.31 3.03 10.36
CA GLN A 555 -1.66 3.58 10.27
C GLN A 555 -1.90 4.65 11.33
N ILE A 556 -2.83 5.56 11.03
CA ILE A 556 -3.22 6.65 11.93
C ILE A 556 -4.66 6.40 12.44
N ASP A 557 -4.78 6.04 13.71
CA ASP A 557 -6.04 5.87 14.42
C ASP A 557 -6.62 7.23 14.84
N VAL A 558 -7.49 7.79 14.00
CA VAL A 558 -8.14 9.08 14.21
C VAL A 558 -9.24 9.03 15.29
N THR A 559 -9.57 7.86 15.84
CA THR A 559 -10.53 7.75 16.95
C THR A 559 -9.91 8.12 18.30
N LYS A 560 -8.58 8.06 18.40
CA LYS A 560 -7.82 8.47 19.58
C LYS A 560 -7.56 9.98 19.61
N PRO A 561 -7.42 10.59 20.80
CA PRO A 561 -7.00 11.98 20.89
C PRO A 561 -5.55 12.15 20.41
N ALA A 562 -5.25 13.28 19.76
CA ALA A 562 -3.88 13.57 19.29
C ALA A 562 -2.91 13.69 20.47
N LYS A 563 -1.69 13.17 20.34
CA LYS A 563 -0.67 13.27 21.40
C LYS A 563 -0.16 14.70 21.57
N TYR A 564 0.04 15.39 20.45
CA TYR A 564 0.62 16.75 20.39
C TYR A 564 -0.41 17.78 19.88
N ASP A 565 -0.26 19.03 20.32
CA ASP A 565 -0.92 20.18 19.69
C ASP A 565 -0.13 20.67 18.45
N VAL A 566 -0.65 21.69 17.75
CA VAL A 566 -0.01 22.27 16.55
C VAL A 566 1.38 22.87 16.79
N ASN A 567 1.76 23.09 18.06
CA ASN A 567 3.04 23.65 18.45
C ASN A 567 4.02 22.57 18.97
N GLY A 568 3.64 21.30 18.95
CA GLY A 568 4.47 20.20 19.46
C GLY A 568 4.39 20.00 20.98
N ASN A 569 3.46 20.65 21.67
CA ASN A 569 3.27 20.42 23.11
C ASN A 569 2.49 19.13 23.33
N VAL A 570 2.91 18.32 24.30
CA VAL A 570 2.16 17.12 24.70
C VAL A 570 0.86 17.53 25.38
N ILE A 571 -0.27 17.17 24.77
CA ILE A 571 -1.62 17.38 25.32
C ILE A 571 -2.23 16.09 25.86
N HIS A 572 -1.83 14.93 25.33
CA HIS A 572 -2.29 13.61 25.77
C HIS A 572 -1.10 12.64 25.80
N GLY A 573 -0.32 12.65 26.89
CA GLY A 573 0.95 11.91 26.99
C GLY A 573 0.85 10.39 26.84
N ASP A 574 -0.26 9.80 27.28
CA ASP A 574 -0.53 8.36 27.18
C ASP A 574 -1.20 7.97 25.85
N SER A 575 -1.53 8.93 24.98
CA SER A 575 -2.16 8.68 23.69
C SER A 575 -1.13 8.53 22.58
N SER A 576 -1.45 7.68 21.62
CA SER A 576 -0.77 7.62 20.33
C SER A 576 -1.75 7.17 19.26
N ARG A 577 -1.78 7.90 18.15
CA ARG A 577 -2.58 7.56 16.97
C ARG A 577 -1.84 6.59 16.05
N VAL A 578 -0.52 6.48 16.18
CA VAL A 578 0.28 5.58 15.35
C VAL A 578 0.05 4.14 15.78
N VAL A 579 -0.49 3.33 14.88
CA VAL A 579 -0.67 1.88 15.05
C VAL A 579 -0.01 1.14 13.89
N ASN A 580 0.29 -0.15 14.08
CA ASN A 580 0.88 -1.02 13.05
C ASN A 580 2.18 -0.48 12.42
N LEU A 581 3.00 0.25 13.19
CA LEU A 581 4.28 0.77 12.73
C LEU A 581 5.31 -0.37 12.54
N THR A 582 5.64 -0.68 11.29
CA THR A 582 6.58 -1.74 10.92
C THR A 582 7.65 -1.26 9.94
N TYR A 583 8.79 -1.94 9.95
CA TYR A 583 9.89 -1.81 9.00
C TYR A 583 10.20 -3.20 8.45
N ASN A 584 10.13 -3.39 7.13
CA ASN A 584 10.26 -4.69 6.47
C ASN A 584 9.37 -5.79 7.11
N GLY A 585 8.11 -5.46 7.38
CA GLY A 585 7.12 -6.35 7.99
C GLY A 585 7.31 -6.62 9.49
N LYS A 586 8.37 -6.10 10.13
CA LYS A 586 8.65 -6.29 11.56
C LYS A 586 8.28 -5.05 12.37
N PRO A 587 7.69 -5.17 13.57
CA PRO A 587 7.41 -4.03 14.43
C PRO A 587 8.66 -3.19 14.72
N VAL A 588 8.55 -1.86 14.59
CA VAL A 588 9.66 -0.95 14.89
C VAL A 588 9.92 -0.91 16.39
N GLY A 589 11.11 -1.34 16.80
CA GLY A 589 11.52 -1.30 18.20
C GLY A 589 11.83 0.13 18.68
N PRO A 590 11.52 0.51 19.93
CA PRO A 590 11.74 1.88 20.41
C PRO A 590 13.21 2.32 20.42
N ASN A 591 14.15 1.38 20.51
CA ASN A 591 15.60 1.64 20.48
C ASN A 591 16.26 1.30 19.13
N GLN A 592 15.50 0.85 18.13
CA GLN A 592 16.03 0.59 16.80
C GLN A 592 16.53 1.91 16.19
N GLU A 593 17.73 1.93 15.62
CA GLU A 593 18.31 3.14 15.05
C GLU A 593 17.98 3.25 13.56
N PHE A 594 17.65 4.46 13.12
CA PHE A 594 17.35 4.81 11.74
C PHE A 594 18.13 6.06 11.33
N ILE A 595 18.49 6.14 10.06
CA ILE A 595 18.77 7.40 9.40
C ILE A 595 17.45 7.89 8.80
N VAL A 596 17.02 9.10 9.15
CA VAL A 596 15.84 9.73 8.54
C VAL A 596 16.29 10.93 7.74
N VAL A 597 16.09 10.87 6.43
CA VAL A 597 16.36 11.97 5.50
C VAL A 597 15.28 13.03 5.65
N THR A 598 15.69 14.28 5.75
CA THR A 598 14.86 15.45 6.02
C THR A 598 15.53 16.71 5.46
N ASN A 599 15.21 17.88 6.00
CA ASN A 599 15.73 19.16 5.55
C ASN A 599 16.23 20.04 6.71
N ASN A 600 16.96 21.11 6.36
CA ASN A 600 17.52 22.06 7.32
C ASN A 600 16.48 22.70 8.24
N TYR A 601 15.28 23.02 7.75
CA TYR A 601 14.19 23.54 8.57
C TYR A 601 13.81 22.56 9.68
N ARG A 602 13.51 21.30 9.32
CA ARG A 602 13.06 20.28 10.27
C ARG A 602 14.17 19.84 11.22
N ALA A 603 15.38 19.62 10.71
CA ALA A 603 16.56 19.29 11.52
C ALA A 603 16.92 20.43 12.51
N GLY A 604 16.69 21.68 12.13
CA GLY A 604 16.85 22.86 12.99
C GLY A 604 15.80 23.00 14.10
N GLY A 605 14.77 22.13 14.13
CA GLY A 605 13.66 22.16 15.07
C GLY A 605 12.38 22.80 14.53
N GLY A 606 12.30 23.05 13.23
CA GLY A 606 11.12 23.58 12.55
C GLY A 606 9.88 22.71 12.78
N GLY A 607 8.76 23.35 13.10
CA GLY A 607 7.51 22.68 13.46
C GLY A 607 7.52 22.04 14.86
N ASN A 608 8.59 22.20 15.65
CA ASN A 608 8.76 21.65 16.99
C ASN A 608 8.57 20.12 17.07
N PHE A 609 9.06 19.40 16.05
CA PHE A 609 8.96 17.95 16.02
C PHE A 609 9.77 17.29 17.16
N PRO A 610 9.17 16.38 17.93
CA PRO A 610 9.83 15.76 19.07
C PRO A 610 11.11 15.02 18.68
N GLY A 611 12.18 15.21 19.46
CA GLY A 611 13.42 14.45 19.32
C GLY A 611 14.34 14.84 18.15
N LEU A 612 13.97 15.80 17.29
CA LEU A 612 14.79 16.16 16.11
C LEU A 612 15.86 17.19 16.40
N LYS A 613 15.52 18.27 17.10
CA LYS A 613 16.47 19.34 17.40
C LYS A 613 17.62 18.79 18.26
N GLY A 614 18.83 18.88 17.74
CA GLY A 614 20.04 18.37 18.39
C GLY A 614 20.32 16.88 18.16
N SER A 615 19.54 16.21 17.30
CA SER A 615 19.89 14.86 16.81
C SER A 615 21.21 14.88 16.05
N GLU A 616 21.89 13.74 16.03
CA GLU A 616 23.13 13.55 15.28
C GLU A 616 22.87 13.70 13.77
N LEU A 617 23.56 14.64 13.13
CA LEU A 617 23.51 14.83 11.68
C LEU A 617 24.48 13.84 11.00
N VAL A 618 23.92 12.83 10.33
CA VAL A 618 24.67 11.89 9.50
C VAL A 618 25.08 12.53 8.19
N VAL A 619 24.17 13.31 7.60
CA VAL A 619 24.41 14.11 6.39
C VAL A 619 23.99 15.55 6.64
N ASP A 620 24.90 16.47 6.38
CA ASP A 620 24.70 17.92 6.47
C ASP A 620 25.03 18.56 5.10
N SER A 621 24.20 18.28 4.08
CA SER A 621 24.47 18.72 2.71
C SER A 621 24.14 20.20 2.50
N ALA A 622 24.91 20.89 1.67
CA ALA A 622 24.57 22.22 1.16
C ALA A 622 23.63 22.15 -0.07
N ASP A 623 23.37 20.94 -0.58
CA ASP A 623 22.53 20.74 -1.75
C ASP A 623 21.05 20.89 -1.41
N GLU A 624 20.34 21.65 -2.25
CA GLU A 624 18.91 21.87 -2.15
C GLU A 624 18.14 20.60 -2.52
N ASN A 625 17.10 20.26 -1.76
CA ASN A 625 16.24 19.10 -2.06
C ASN A 625 15.65 19.17 -3.48
N ARG A 626 15.34 20.37 -3.97
CA ARG A 626 14.86 20.57 -5.35
C ARG A 626 15.92 20.20 -6.38
N GLN A 627 17.19 20.52 -6.15
CA GLN A 627 18.27 20.14 -7.05
C GLN A 627 18.47 18.63 -7.04
N ILE A 628 18.46 18.01 -5.87
CA ILE A 628 18.54 16.56 -5.70
C ILE A 628 17.41 15.84 -6.45
N LEU A 629 16.18 16.36 -6.36
CA LEU A 629 15.04 15.86 -7.12
C LEU A 629 15.24 16.02 -8.63
N MET A 630 15.74 17.16 -9.11
CA MET A 630 16.03 17.37 -10.54
C MET A 630 17.10 16.41 -11.05
N ASP A 631 18.16 16.20 -10.27
CA ASP A 631 19.26 15.31 -10.62
C ASP A 631 18.78 13.85 -10.67
N TYR A 632 17.98 13.43 -9.69
CA TYR A 632 17.33 12.12 -9.67
C TYR A 632 16.45 11.89 -10.90
N ILE A 633 15.54 12.81 -11.23
CA ILE A 633 14.68 12.69 -12.43
C ILE A 633 15.53 12.63 -13.70
N THR A 634 16.60 13.41 -13.78
CA THR A 634 17.53 13.42 -14.92
C THR A 634 18.28 12.09 -15.06
N GLU A 635 18.70 11.51 -13.94
CA GLU A 635 19.39 10.22 -13.90
C GLU A 635 18.45 9.07 -14.28
N GLN A 636 17.23 9.03 -13.72
CA GLN A 636 16.24 8.00 -14.00
C GLN A 636 15.67 8.11 -15.43
N LYS A 637 15.64 9.31 -16.01
CA LYS A 637 15.06 9.69 -17.32
C LYS A 637 13.55 9.52 -17.43
N GLU A 638 13.00 8.45 -16.87
CA GLU A 638 11.58 8.17 -16.76
C GLU A 638 11.29 7.69 -15.34
N ILE A 639 10.26 8.25 -14.71
CA ILE A 639 9.79 7.86 -13.38
C ILE A 639 8.36 7.34 -13.46
N THR A 640 8.04 6.39 -12.59
CA THR A 640 6.67 5.91 -12.39
C THR A 640 6.19 6.40 -11.02
N PRO A 641 5.25 7.34 -10.98
CA PRO A 641 4.77 7.91 -9.73
C PRO A 641 3.75 6.97 -9.10
N THR A 642 4.21 5.98 -8.34
CA THR A 642 3.36 5.03 -7.62
C THR A 642 3.59 5.20 -6.14
N ALA A 643 2.51 5.50 -5.41
CA ALA A 643 2.46 5.42 -3.95
C ALA A 643 2.73 3.97 -3.52
N ASP A 644 3.53 3.75 -2.47
CA ASP A 644 3.87 2.42 -1.97
C ASP A 644 2.91 1.93 -0.86
N ASP A 645 1.85 2.72 -0.61
CA ASP A 645 0.82 2.47 0.41
C ASP A 645 1.42 2.28 1.81
N ASN A 646 2.56 2.93 2.07
CA ASN A 646 3.23 2.88 3.37
C ASN A 646 2.37 3.43 4.52
N TRP A 647 1.38 4.28 4.25
CA TRP A 647 0.51 4.78 5.30
C TRP A 647 -0.97 4.88 4.93
N SER A 648 -1.82 4.70 5.94
CA SER A 648 -3.27 4.89 5.81
C SER A 648 -3.90 5.39 7.11
N ILE A 649 -5.14 5.88 7.02
CA ILE A 649 -5.98 6.11 8.21
C ILE A 649 -6.53 4.76 8.65
N ALA A 650 -6.39 4.44 9.94
CA ALA A 650 -6.88 3.18 10.47
C ALA A 650 -8.42 3.09 10.32
N PRO A 651 -8.96 1.93 9.95
CA PRO A 651 -10.41 1.74 9.88
C PRO A 651 -11.13 2.04 11.20
N ILE A 652 -12.34 2.55 11.08
CA ILE A 652 -13.23 2.90 12.20
C ILE A 652 -14.34 1.87 12.25
N ASN A 653 -14.44 1.14 13.38
CA ASN A 653 -15.57 0.26 13.63
C ASN A 653 -16.80 1.09 14.04
N GLY A 654 -17.61 1.50 13.07
CA GLY A 654 -18.80 2.33 13.30
C GLY A 654 -19.50 2.78 12.02
N THR A 655 -20.35 3.80 12.14
CA THR A 655 -21.13 4.38 11.04
C THR A 655 -20.77 5.84 10.79
N ALA A 656 -19.53 6.23 11.14
CA ALA A 656 -19.07 7.60 11.09
C ALA A 656 -19.22 8.19 9.68
N ASN A 657 -19.82 9.38 9.60
CA ASN A 657 -19.89 10.15 8.36
C ASN A 657 -18.71 11.13 8.30
N VAL A 658 -17.60 10.67 7.72
CA VAL A 658 -16.34 11.44 7.71
C VAL A 658 -16.17 12.17 6.38
N THR A 659 -15.93 13.48 6.46
CA THR A 659 -15.70 14.35 5.30
C THR A 659 -14.36 15.07 5.40
N PHE A 660 -13.84 15.51 4.26
CA PHE A 660 -12.68 16.41 4.20
C PHE A 660 -12.81 17.35 3.00
N THR A 661 -12.05 18.44 3.02
CA THR A 661 -12.03 19.42 1.93
C THR A 661 -10.81 19.22 1.03
N SER A 662 -11.02 19.28 -0.29
CA SER A 662 -9.95 19.31 -1.30
C SER A 662 -10.38 20.15 -2.52
N SER A 663 -9.54 20.30 -3.54
CA SER A 663 -9.96 20.99 -4.78
C SER A 663 -11.05 20.18 -5.50
N PRO A 664 -12.13 20.80 -6.01
CA PRO A 664 -13.11 20.09 -6.85
C PRO A 664 -12.50 19.39 -8.06
N ARG A 665 -11.34 19.83 -8.54
CA ARG A 665 -10.60 19.19 -9.65
C ARG A 665 -10.15 17.76 -9.31
N GLY A 666 -10.01 17.43 -8.03
CA GLY A 666 -9.64 16.11 -7.55
C GLY A 666 -10.63 15.02 -7.95
N GLU A 667 -11.89 15.37 -8.27
CA GLU A 667 -12.90 14.40 -8.73
C GLU A 667 -12.43 13.62 -9.97
N SER A 668 -11.71 14.29 -10.88
CA SER A 668 -11.19 13.65 -12.10
C SER A 668 -10.10 12.60 -11.87
N TYR A 669 -9.58 12.51 -10.64
CA TYR A 669 -8.56 11.56 -10.21
C TYR A 669 -9.12 10.47 -9.29
N LEU A 670 -10.43 10.44 -9.02
CA LEU A 670 -11.05 9.33 -8.33
C LEU A 670 -11.20 8.14 -9.28
N THR A 671 -10.64 7.00 -8.89
CA THR A 671 -10.75 5.73 -9.62
C THR A 671 -11.97 4.94 -9.20
N GLU A 672 -12.42 4.03 -10.06
CA GLU A 672 -13.50 3.09 -9.73
C GLU A 672 -13.10 2.26 -8.51
N GLY A 673 -13.95 2.24 -7.48
CA GLY A 673 -13.66 1.57 -6.21
C GLY A 673 -12.88 2.40 -5.18
N SER A 674 -12.57 3.67 -5.43
CA SER A 674 -12.01 4.57 -4.40
C SER A 674 -12.88 4.59 -3.14
N ASN A 675 -12.25 4.64 -1.96
CA ASN A 675 -12.92 4.88 -0.68
C ASN A 675 -13.29 6.37 -0.49
N ILE A 676 -12.90 7.24 -1.43
CA ILE A 676 -13.22 8.66 -1.45
C ILE A 676 -14.29 8.92 -2.51
N THR A 677 -15.30 9.71 -2.15
CA THR A 677 -16.37 10.13 -3.07
C THR A 677 -16.58 11.63 -2.98
N TYR A 678 -16.74 12.28 -4.14
CA TYR A 678 -17.08 13.70 -4.16
C TYR A 678 -18.56 13.91 -3.87
N THR A 679 -18.89 14.81 -2.95
CA THR A 679 -20.30 15.05 -2.55
C THR A 679 -21.04 16.02 -3.47
N ASN A 680 -20.38 16.53 -4.53
CA ASN A 680 -20.87 17.60 -5.40
C ASN A 680 -21.18 18.93 -4.66
N LYS A 681 -20.63 19.10 -3.45
CA LYS A 681 -20.77 20.34 -2.66
C LYS A 681 -19.42 21.01 -2.51
N THR A 682 -19.46 22.32 -2.33
CA THR A 682 -18.29 23.13 -1.95
C THR A 682 -18.54 23.86 -0.65
N ASP A 683 -17.47 24.14 0.09
CA ASP A 683 -17.50 25.04 1.26
C ASP A 683 -17.58 26.52 0.83
N ASP A 684 -17.61 27.43 1.80
CA ASP A 684 -17.68 28.88 1.57
C ASP A 684 -16.43 29.48 0.91
N LYS A 685 -15.32 28.72 0.90
CA LYS A 685 -14.04 29.07 0.27
C LYS A 685 -13.88 28.44 -1.12
N GLY A 686 -14.83 27.59 -1.53
CA GLY A 686 -14.87 26.91 -2.83
C GLY A 686 -14.17 25.55 -2.86
N PHE A 687 -13.70 25.02 -1.73
CA PHE A 687 -13.16 23.66 -1.68
C PHE A 687 -14.28 22.65 -1.85
N GLY A 688 -14.04 21.62 -2.66
CA GLY A 688 -14.93 20.48 -2.78
C GLY A 688 -14.96 19.70 -1.47
N ILE A 689 -16.16 19.30 -1.05
CA ILE A 689 -16.35 18.43 0.11
C ILE A 689 -16.37 16.99 -0.39
N TYR A 690 -15.42 16.20 0.10
CA TYR A 690 -15.29 14.77 -0.19
C TYR A 690 -15.71 13.98 1.04
N LYS A 691 -16.34 12.83 0.82
CA LYS A 691 -16.60 11.83 1.85
C LYS A 691 -15.55 10.73 1.74
N ILE A 692 -14.94 10.37 2.85
CA ILE A 692 -14.03 9.22 2.93
C ILE A 692 -14.72 8.12 3.73
N ASN A 693 -14.79 6.92 3.15
CA ASN A 693 -15.31 5.76 3.84
C ASN A 693 -14.21 5.17 4.72
N LEU A 694 -14.30 5.46 6.02
CA LEU A 694 -13.44 4.87 7.06
C LEU A 694 -14.16 3.75 7.82
N ASN A 695 -15.43 3.48 7.53
CA ASN A 695 -16.15 2.42 8.24
C ASN A 695 -15.48 1.09 7.88
N GLY A 696 -15.15 0.30 8.90
CA GLY A 696 -14.38 -0.93 8.84
C GLY A 696 -15.04 -2.07 8.06
N GLU A 697 -15.41 -1.84 6.81
CA GLU A 697 -15.10 -2.80 5.77
C GLU A 697 -13.65 -2.52 5.37
N SER A 698 -12.73 -3.20 6.06
CA SER A 698 -11.35 -3.33 5.63
C SER A 698 -11.30 -3.58 4.12
N LYS A 699 -10.78 -2.61 3.37
CA LYS A 699 -10.24 -2.85 2.03
C LYS A 699 -8.74 -3.13 2.13
N ASP A 700 -8.39 -4.09 2.98
CA ASP A 700 -7.35 -5.05 2.66
C ASP A 700 -7.56 -6.24 3.61
N ASN A 701 -8.65 -6.96 3.37
CA ASN A 701 -8.62 -8.35 3.76
C ASN A 701 -7.44 -8.96 3.00
N THR A 702 -6.55 -9.64 3.72
CA THR A 702 -5.45 -10.35 3.08
C THR A 702 -6.06 -11.40 2.17
N LYS A 703 -5.88 -11.22 0.86
CA LYS A 703 -6.25 -12.23 -0.12
C LYS A 703 -5.27 -13.37 0.00
N VAL A 704 -5.80 -14.54 0.32
CA VAL A 704 -5.07 -15.80 0.38
C VAL A 704 -5.71 -16.76 -0.60
N GLN A 705 -4.89 -17.46 -1.36
CA GLN A 705 -5.33 -18.52 -2.25
C GLN A 705 -4.96 -19.88 -1.64
N LEU A 706 -5.90 -20.82 -1.66
CA LEU A 706 -5.68 -22.20 -1.27
C LEU A 706 -5.90 -23.08 -2.50
N LEU A 707 -4.82 -23.67 -3.01
CA LEU A 707 -4.88 -24.65 -4.08
C LEU A 707 -5.00 -26.04 -3.47
N GLY A 708 -6.05 -26.80 -3.81
CA GLY A 708 -6.36 -28.07 -3.17
C GLY A 708 -6.39 -29.26 -4.12
N MET A 709 -5.75 -30.37 -3.74
CA MET A 709 -5.86 -31.66 -4.42
C MET A 709 -6.48 -32.73 -3.52
N ASN A 710 -7.11 -33.73 -4.12
CA ASN A 710 -7.71 -34.87 -3.43
C ASN A 710 -7.67 -36.11 -4.32
N ASP A 711 -7.64 -37.29 -3.72
CA ASP A 711 -7.81 -38.58 -4.40
C ASP A 711 -6.87 -38.74 -5.61
N LEU A 712 -5.59 -38.40 -5.43
CA LEU A 712 -4.58 -38.56 -6.48
C LEU A 712 -4.30 -40.05 -6.74
N HIS A 713 -4.30 -40.89 -5.68
CA HIS A 713 -4.00 -42.32 -5.74
C HIS A 713 -2.72 -42.63 -6.53
N GLY A 714 -1.66 -41.83 -6.35
CA GLY A 714 -0.41 -41.95 -7.11
C GLY A 714 -0.55 -41.99 -8.64
N GLN A 715 -1.64 -41.47 -9.21
CA GLN A 715 -1.95 -41.49 -10.65
C GLN A 715 -1.12 -40.47 -11.45
N LEU A 716 0.20 -40.61 -11.39
CA LEU A 716 1.14 -39.66 -12.00
C LEU A 716 1.01 -39.61 -13.52
N ASP A 717 0.90 -40.77 -14.19
CA ASP A 717 0.90 -40.92 -15.65
C ASP A 717 -0.49 -40.99 -16.29
N THR A 718 -1.55 -40.72 -15.55
CA THR A 718 -2.92 -41.01 -15.98
C THR A 718 -3.58 -39.91 -16.81
N ASP A 719 -4.02 -40.28 -18.02
CA ASP A 719 -4.78 -39.42 -18.92
C ASP A 719 -6.30 -39.66 -18.73
N THR A 720 -6.99 -38.72 -18.09
CA THR A 720 -8.45 -38.77 -17.88
C THR A 720 -9.19 -38.27 -19.12
N LYS A 721 -10.05 -39.11 -19.70
CA LYS A 721 -10.89 -38.74 -20.85
C LYS A 721 -12.14 -37.99 -20.38
N ILE A 722 -12.26 -36.71 -20.74
CA ILE A 722 -13.41 -35.87 -20.43
C ILE A 722 -14.16 -35.53 -21.72
N ASN A 723 -15.47 -35.79 -21.74
CA ASN A 723 -16.33 -35.36 -22.84
C ASN A 723 -16.78 -33.92 -22.60
N SER A 724 -16.30 -32.99 -23.44
CA SER A 724 -16.70 -31.58 -23.40
C SER A 724 -17.25 -31.17 -24.76
N ASN A 725 -18.52 -30.75 -24.81
CA ASN A 725 -19.23 -30.33 -26.04
C ASN A 725 -19.17 -31.34 -27.20
N GLY A 726 -19.18 -32.64 -26.90
CA GLY A 726 -19.11 -33.71 -27.91
C GLY A 726 -17.70 -34.02 -28.42
N GLN A 727 -16.66 -33.39 -27.88
CA GLN A 727 -15.26 -33.70 -28.14
C GLN A 727 -14.65 -34.43 -26.93
N ALA A 728 -13.96 -35.55 -27.18
CA ALA A 728 -13.14 -36.21 -26.17
C ALA A 728 -11.83 -35.44 -25.99
N LEU A 729 -11.61 -34.90 -24.79
CA LEU A 729 -10.39 -34.20 -24.39
C LEU A 729 -9.65 -35.02 -23.32
N LEU A 730 -8.33 -34.88 -23.27
CA LEU A 730 -7.50 -35.46 -22.21
C LEU A 730 -7.29 -34.42 -21.11
N ALA A 731 -7.43 -34.85 -19.87
CA ALA A 731 -7.18 -34.08 -18.66
C ALA A 731 -6.33 -34.86 -17.66
N GLY A 732 -5.72 -34.17 -16.70
CA GLY A 732 -4.82 -34.77 -15.70
C GLY A 732 -3.44 -35.07 -16.27
N ASN A 733 -2.80 -36.11 -15.72
CA ASN A 733 -1.37 -36.42 -15.85
C ASN A 733 -0.52 -35.34 -15.16
N MET A 734 0.24 -35.74 -14.15
CA MET A 734 0.78 -34.82 -13.15
C MET A 734 1.75 -33.79 -13.71
N LYS A 735 2.41 -34.05 -14.84
CA LYS A 735 3.22 -33.01 -15.51
C LYS A 735 2.39 -31.82 -16.02
N TYR A 736 1.14 -32.04 -16.44
CA TYR A 736 0.26 -30.95 -16.85
C TYR A 736 -0.44 -30.32 -15.65
N THR A 737 -0.84 -31.14 -14.68
CA THR A 737 -1.45 -30.66 -13.41
C THR A 737 -0.49 -29.76 -12.64
N ALA A 738 0.78 -30.15 -12.55
CA ALA A 738 1.86 -29.34 -12.00
C ALA A 738 1.99 -27.98 -12.70
N ALA A 739 2.03 -27.98 -14.04
CA ALA A 739 2.11 -26.75 -14.81
C ALA A 739 0.89 -25.83 -14.59
N ALA A 740 -0.30 -26.42 -14.42
CA ALA A 740 -1.52 -25.67 -14.14
C ALA A 740 -1.53 -25.08 -12.71
N ILE A 741 -1.09 -25.84 -11.71
CA ILE A 741 -0.94 -25.38 -10.32
C ILE A 741 0.06 -24.22 -10.25
N ARG A 742 1.27 -24.38 -10.80
CA ARG A 742 2.29 -23.30 -10.80
C ARG A 742 1.81 -22.04 -11.52
N LYS A 743 1.02 -22.20 -12.59
CA LYS A 743 0.41 -21.06 -13.29
C LYS A 743 -0.58 -20.32 -12.39
N GLN A 744 -1.41 -21.05 -11.66
CA GLN A 744 -2.43 -20.47 -10.78
C GLN A 744 -1.79 -19.83 -9.54
N GLU A 745 -0.78 -20.49 -8.96
CA GLU A 745 0.03 -19.97 -7.85
C GLU A 745 0.69 -18.63 -8.21
N ALA A 746 1.16 -18.46 -9.45
CA ALA A 746 1.75 -17.19 -9.89
C ALA A 746 0.77 -16.01 -9.92
N GLU A 747 -0.54 -16.24 -9.82
CA GLU A 747 -1.56 -15.17 -9.77
C GLU A 747 -1.68 -14.51 -8.38
N ASN A 748 -1.23 -15.19 -7.32
CA ASN A 748 -1.31 -14.68 -5.96
C ASN A 748 -0.03 -15.03 -5.16
N PRO A 749 0.74 -14.05 -4.66
CA PRO A 749 1.93 -14.35 -3.84
C PRO A 749 1.60 -14.95 -2.46
N ASN A 750 0.34 -14.92 -2.03
CA ASN A 750 -0.16 -15.47 -0.78
C ASN A 750 -0.90 -16.79 -1.02
N THR A 751 -0.23 -17.78 -1.61
CA THR A 751 -0.81 -19.08 -1.94
C THR A 751 -0.30 -20.18 -1.01
N LEU A 752 -1.20 -21.10 -0.62
CA LEU A 752 -0.86 -22.36 0.02
C LEU A 752 -1.39 -23.54 -0.80
N LEU A 753 -0.61 -24.61 -0.91
CA LEU A 753 -0.98 -25.84 -1.60
C LEU A 753 -1.34 -26.93 -0.59
N VAL A 754 -2.56 -27.48 -0.65
CA VAL A 754 -3.11 -28.40 0.37
C VAL A 754 -3.67 -29.68 -0.24
N HIS A 755 -3.75 -30.77 0.53
CA HIS A 755 -4.47 -31.98 0.09
C HIS A 755 -5.44 -32.58 1.10
N ALA A 756 -6.53 -33.16 0.59
CA ALA A 756 -7.61 -33.78 1.37
C ALA A 756 -7.50 -35.32 1.50
N GLY A 757 -6.32 -35.91 1.24
CA GLY A 757 -6.02 -37.34 1.46
C GLY A 757 -6.19 -38.21 0.20
N ASP A 758 -5.89 -39.51 0.33
CA ASP A 758 -5.72 -40.47 -0.75
C ASP A 758 -4.77 -39.96 -1.85
N MET A 759 -3.64 -39.40 -1.41
CA MET A 759 -2.58 -38.99 -2.33
C MET A 759 -1.78 -40.19 -2.80
N ILE A 760 -1.62 -41.18 -1.93
CA ILE A 760 -0.95 -42.47 -2.17
C ILE A 760 -1.96 -43.63 -2.02
N GLY A 761 -1.55 -44.84 -2.38
CA GLY A 761 -2.40 -46.04 -2.33
C GLY A 761 -3.42 -46.12 -3.47
N GLY A 762 -3.75 -47.35 -3.88
CA GLY A 762 -4.52 -47.61 -5.12
C GLY A 762 -3.78 -47.21 -6.41
N SER A 763 -2.46 -47.06 -6.35
CA SER A 763 -1.67 -46.39 -7.37
C SER A 763 -1.36 -47.24 -8.60
N PRO A 764 -1.15 -46.63 -9.78
CA PRO A 764 -0.58 -47.31 -10.93
C PRO A 764 0.83 -47.82 -10.66
N LEU A 765 1.27 -48.75 -11.50
CA LEU A 765 2.56 -49.41 -11.38
C LEU A 765 3.74 -48.42 -11.29
N VAL A 766 3.67 -47.27 -11.95
CA VAL A 766 4.74 -46.24 -11.94
C VAL A 766 4.99 -45.71 -10.53
N SER A 767 3.98 -45.65 -9.67
CA SER A 767 4.10 -45.19 -8.28
C SER A 767 4.21 -46.36 -7.31
N ALA A 768 3.30 -47.34 -7.41
CA ALA A 768 3.21 -48.47 -6.48
C ALA A 768 4.47 -49.37 -6.46
N LEU A 769 5.16 -49.51 -7.61
CA LEU A 769 6.40 -50.30 -7.70
C LEU A 769 7.50 -49.78 -6.78
N PHE A 770 7.45 -48.49 -6.44
CA PHE A 770 8.41 -47.79 -5.59
C PHE A 770 7.77 -47.28 -4.30
N GLN A 771 6.71 -47.95 -3.83
CA GLN A 771 6.04 -47.65 -2.55
C GLN A 771 5.52 -46.22 -2.46
N ASP A 772 5.00 -45.70 -3.58
CA ASP A 772 4.44 -44.36 -3.68
C ASP A 772 5.37 -43.19 -3.35
N GLU A 773 6.65 -43.45 -3.09
CA GLU A 773 7.71 -42.45 -2.98
C GLU A 773 7.81 -41.54 -4.22
N PRO A 774 7.57 -42.00 -5.48
CA PRO A 774 7.48 -41.12 -6.64
C PRO A 774 6.39 -40.04 -6.51
N THR A 775 5.28 -40.39 -5.86
CA THR A 775 4.18 -39.46 -5.66
C THR A 775 4.54 -38.41 -4.64
N VAL A 776 5.20 -38.81 -3.56
CA VAL A 776 5.74 -37.86 -2.57
C VAL A 776 6.78 -36.94 -3.21
N GLU A 777 7.73 -37.47 -4.00
CA GLU A 777 8.74 -36.66 -4.70
C GLU A 777 8.08 -35.61 -5.63
N VAL A 778 6.97 -35.95 -6.29
CA VAL A 778 6.18 -34.99 -7.08
C VAL A 778 5.50 -33.94 -6.20
N MET A 779 4.87 -34.33 -5.09
CA MET A 779 4.22 -33.39 -4.16
C MET A 779 5.23 -32.42 -3.54
N GLU A 780 6.40 -32.91 -3.14
CA GLU A 780 7.46 -32.07 -2.59
C GLU A 780 8.02 -31.08 -3.63
N SER A 781 8.17 -31.52 -4.90
CA SER A 781 8.59 -30.62 -5.98
C SER A 781 7.59 -29.50 -6.28
N LEU A 782 6.31 -29.72 -5.96
CA LEU A 782 5.25 -28.71 -6.07
C LEU A 782 5.17 -27.80 -4.86
N GLY A 783 5.75 -28.18 -3.72
CA GLY A 783 5.72 -27.39 -2.49
C GLY A 783 4.40 -27.46 -1.73
N PHE A 784 3.83 -28.67 -1.56
CA PHE A 784 2.67 -28.85 -0.68
C PHE A 784 2.95 -28.33 0.73
N ASP A 785 2.00 -27.59 1.30
CA ASP A 785 2.14 -26.97 2.62
C ASP A 785 1.56 -27.83 3.73
N VAL A 786 0.42 -28.47 3.51
CA VAL A 786 -0.27 -29.27 4.53
C VAL A 786 -1.25 -30.25 3.90
N GLY A 787 -1.36 -31.43 4.50
CA GLY A 787 -2.25 -32.49 4.06
C GLY A 787 -3.03 -33.16 5.19
N THR A 788 -4.02 -33.96 4.83
CA THR A 788 -4.64 -34.94 5.75
C THR A 788 -4.45 -36.36 5.22
N LEU A 789 -4.72 -37.33 6.09
CA LEU A 789 -4.83 -38.74 5.72
C LEU A 789 -6.17 -39.01 5.02
N GLY A 790 -6.17 -39.92 4.07
CA GLY A 790 -7.34 -40.64 3.58
C GLY A 790 -7.31 -42.10 4.01
N ASN A 791 -8.19 -42.92 3.44
CA ASN A 791 -8.22 -44.34 3.76
C ASN A 791 -7.06 -45.10 3.12
N HIS A 792 -6.65 -44.74 1.90
CA HIS A 792 -5.60 -45.44 1.16
C HIS A 792 -4.19 -45.22 1.72
N GLU A 793 -3.98 -44.16 2.50
CA GLU A 793 -2.76 -44.00 3.32
C GLU A 793 -2.56 -45.15 4.33
N PHE A 794 -3.59 -45.93 4.64
CA PHE A 794 -3.51 -47.09 5.55
C PHE A 794 -3.43 -48.44 4.84
N ASP A 795 -3.36 -48.50 3.50
CA ASP A 795 -3.38 -49.76 2.74
C ASP A 795 -2.29 -50.75 3.17
N GLU A 796 -1.09 -50.25 3.51
CA GLU A 796 0.05 -51.05 3.97
C GLU A 796 0.24 -51.04 5.50
N GLY A 797 -0.64 -50.37 6.24
CA GLY A 797 -0.68 -50.34 7.71
C GLY A 797 -0.02 -49.12 8.37
N ILE A 798 -0.29 -48.93 9.67
CA ILE A 798 0.16 -47.76 10.45
C ILE A 798 1.70 -47.61 10.44
N ALA A 799 2.44 -48.73 10.48
CA ALA A 799 3.90 -48.69 10.48
C ALA A 799 4.47 -48.15 9.16
N GLU A 800 3.88 -48.52 8.02
CA GLU A 800 4.30 -48.02 6.72
C GLU A 800 3.86 -46.57 6.52
N LEU A 801 2.67 -46.19 7.02
CA LEU A 801 2.28 -44.79 7.06
C LEU A 801 3.30 -43.91 7.80
N HIS A 802 3.77 -44.33 8.98
CA HIS A 802 4.83 -43.62 9.68
C HIS A 802 6.11 -43.55 8.86
N ARG A 803 6.52 -44.62 8.17
CA ARG A 803 7.69 -44.58 7.27
C ARG A 803 7.49 -43.58 6.14
N MET A 804 6.31 -43.54 5.53
CA MET A 804 5.98 -42.59 4.46
C MET A 804 6.07 -41.14 4.93
N ILE A 805 5.65 -40.85 6.16
CA ILE A 805 5.69 -39.49 6.73
C ILE A 805 7.09 -39.14 7.24
N GLU A 806 7.75 -40.04 7.97
CA GLU A 806 8.97 -39.75 8.76
C GLU A 806 10.27 -40.18 8.06
N GLY A 807 10.17 -40.92 6.96
CA GLY A 807 11.29 -41.49 6.23
C GLY A 807 11.72 -42.87 6.73
N GLY A 808 12.49 -43.57 5.91
CA GLY A 808 13.01 -44.91 6.21
C GLY A 808 13.08 -45.82 4.99
N ASP A 809 13.92 -46.85 5.07
CA ASP A 809 14.10 -47.81 3.98
C ASP A 809 12.94 -48.82 3.91
N HIS A 810 12.47 -49.12 2.69
CA HIS A 810 11.54 -50.22 2.40
C HIS A 810 12.13 -51.18 1.34
N PRO A 811 11.91 -52.50 1.41
CA PRO A 811 12.45 -53.46 0.43
C PRO A 811 12.06 -53.19 -1.03
N LYS A 812 10.86 -52.63 -1.24
CA LYS A 812 10.33 -52.19 -2.54
C LYS A 812 10.44 -50.67 -2.75
N GLY A 813 10.95 -49.92 -1.79
CA GLY A 813 11.09 -48.46 -1.85
C GLY A 813 12.40 -48.00 -2.51
N THR A 814 12.59 -46.69 -2.62
CA THR A 814 13.87 -46.11 -3.02
C THR A 814 14.83 -46.05 -1.83
N LYS A 815 16.13 -45.99 -2.12
CA LYS A 815 17.15 -46.05 -1.08
C LYS A 815 17.26 -44.70 -0.37
N GLY A 816 17.12 -44.70 0.96
CA GLY A 816 17.31 -43.50 1.78
C GLY A 816 16.18 -42.49 1.67
N TYR A 817 14.94 -42.97 1.49
CA TYR A 817 13.74 -42.14 1.54
C TYR A 817 13.64 -41.35 2.86
N ASP A 818 13.42 -40.05 2.77
CA ASP A 818 13.52 -39.08 3.87
C ASP A 818 12.19 -38.60 4.43
N GLY A 819 11.07 -39.11 3.91
CA GLY A 819 9.72 -38.79 4.41
C GLY A 819 9.09 -37.61 3.66
N MET A 820 7.94 -37.16 4.14
CA MET A 820 7.27 -35.99 3.60
C MET A 820 7.80 -34.71 4.27
N ASN A 821 8.17 -33.71 3.47
CA ASN A 821 8.67 -32.43 3.98
C ASN A 821 7.61 -31.41 4.45
N PHE A 822 6.34 -31.82 4.49
CA PHE A 822 5.20 -31.03 4.95
C PHE A 822 4.34 -31.80 5.96
N PRO A 823 3.64 -31.11 6.88
CA PRO A 823 2.80 -31.75 7.87
C PRO A 823 1.59 -32.46 7.24
N VAL A 824 1.38 -33.70 7.67
CA VAL A 824 0.13 -34.47 7.44
C VAL A 824 -0.60 -34.58 8.77
N VAL A 825 -1.86 -34.14 8.81
CA VAL A 825 -2.65 -33.99 10.04
C VAL A 825 -3.90 -34.87 10.05
N ALA A 826 -4.30 -35.38 11.22
CA ALA A 826 -5.53 -36.14 11.41
C ALA A 826 -6.00 -36.11 12.88
N ALA A 827 -7.05 -35.34 13.14
CA ALA A 827 -7.62 -35.11 14.46
C ALA A 827 -8.39 -36.30 15.05
N ASN A 828 -8.78 -37.27 14.23
CA ASN A 828 -9.68 -38.35 14.61
C ASN A 828 -9.12 -39.76 14.40
N ALA A 829 -7.83 -39.91 14.04
CA ALA A 829 -7.18 -41.21 13.83
C ALA A 829 -6.25 -41.56 15.00
N TYR A 830 -6.58 -42.60 15.76
CA TYR A 830 -5.85 -43.04 16.95
C TYR A 830 -5.20 -44.41 16.76
N ASP A 831 -4.00 -44.57 17.31
CA ASP A 831 -3.41 -45.87 17.60
C ASP A 831 -3.81 -46.28 19.02
N THR A 832 -4.72 -47.24 19.12
CA THR A 832 -5.24 -47.75 20.40
C THR A 832 -4.18 -48.48 21.24
N SER A 833 -3.03 -48.84 20.67
CA SER A 833 -1.93 -49.42 21.45
C SER A 833 -1.18 -48.38 22.29
N THR A 834 -1.19 -47.12 21.85
CA THR A 834 -0.54 -46.00 22.54
C THR A 834 -1.52 -45.00 23.14
N ASP A 835 -2.80 -45.09 22.76
CA ASP A 835 -3.88 -44.14 23.09
C ASP A 835 -3.54 -42.69 22.65
N LYS A 836 -2.80 -42.57 21.54
CA LYS A 836 -2.40 -41.30 20.93
C LYS A 836 -2.95 -41.18 19.51
N LEU A 837 -3.05 -39.94 19.04
CA LEU A 837 -3.25 -39.69 17.62
C LEU A 837 -2.05 -40.21 16.82
N ILE A 838 -2.34 -40.71 15.61
CA ILE A 838 -1.33 -41.23 14.68
C ILE A 838 -0.49 -40.08 14.11
N THR A 839 -1.13 -38.95 13.81
CA THR A 839 -0.47 -37.70 13.41
C THR A 839 -0.96 -36.54 14.28
N GLU A 840 -0.33 -35.36 14.14
CA GLU A 840 -0.84 -34.17 14.81
C GLU A 840 -2.26 -33.83 14.34
N PRO A 841 -3.13 -33.29 15.20
CA PRO A 841 -4.53 -33.05 14.86
C PRO A 841 -4.74 -31.91 13.85
N TYR A 842 -3.84 -30.93 13.88
CA TYR A 842 -3.88 -29.75 13.04
C TYR A 842 -2.49 -29.18 12.79
N ALA A 843 -2.36 -28.34 11.77
CA ALA A 843 -1.18 -27.53 11.51
C ALA A 843 -1.58 -26.06 11.38
N ILE A 844 -0.67 -25.15 11.73
CA ILE A 844 -0.88 -23.71 11.59
C ILE A 844 0.10 -23.21 10.52
N LYS A 845 -0.42 -22.57 9.47
CA LYS A 845 0.40 -21.96 8.41
C LYS A 845 0.22 -20.46 8.40
N GLU A 846 1.31 -19.75 8.13
CA GLU A 846 1.31 -18.29 8.02
C GLU A 846 1.53 -17.88 6.57
N VAL A 847 0.62 -17.05 6.04
CA VAL A 847 0.65 -16.58 4.64
C VAL A 847 0.07 -15.17 4.58
N GLY A 848 0.72 -14.25 3.86
CA GLY A 848 0.32 -12.84 3.82
C GLY A 848 0.24 -12.16 5.20
N GLY A 849 1.01 -12.65 6.18
CA GLY A 849 0.97 -12.19 7.58
C GLY A 849 -0.24 -12.66 8.39
N LYS A 850 -1.04 -13.61 7.87
CA LYS A 850 -2.21 -14.20 8.54
C LYS A 850 -1.95 -15.66 8.88
N LYS A 851 -2.46 -16.11 10.02
CA LYS A 851 -2.37 -17.51 10.45
C LYS A 851 -3.67 -18.24 10.12
N ILE A 852 -3.55 -19.41 9.50
CA ILE A 852 -4.65 -20.29 9.16
C ILE A 852 -4.42 -21.63 9.85
N GLY A 853 -5.43 -22.12 10.57
CA GLY A 853 -5.43 -23.45 11.16
C GLY A 853 -6.02 -24.48 10.19
N PHE A 854 -5.31 -25.57 9.96
CA PHE A 854 -5.74 -26.68 9.11
C PHE A 854 -5.98 -27.92 9.98
N ILE A 855 -7.23 -28.33 10.12
CA ILE A 855 -7.62 -29.54 10.86
C ILE A 855 -7.83 -30.67 9.87
N GLY A 856 -7.17 -31.81 10.07
CA GLY A 856 -7.37 -33.00 9.24
C GLY A 856 -8.39 -33.96 9.85
N VAL A 857 -9.23 -34.61 9.05
CA VAL A 857 -10.05 -35.75 9.49
C VAL A 857 -10.16 -36.82 8.40
N VAL A 858 -10.37 -38.06 8.83
CA VAL A 858 -10.56 -39.24 7.96
C VAL A 858 -11.92 -39.85 8.22
N THR A 859 -12.61 -40.35 7.18
CA THR A 859 -13.93 -41.00 7.35
C THR A 859 -13.92 -42.16 8.34
N GLN A 860 -14.94 -42.23 9.19
CA GLN A 860 -15.17 -43.37 10.11
C GLN A 860 -15.34 -44.71 9.38
N GLU A 861 -15.59 -44.69 8.07
CA GLU A 861 -15.70 -45.89 7.24
C GLU A 861 -14.35 -46.60 7.03
N THR A 862 -13.23 -45.89 7.23
CA THR A 862 -11.87 -46.35 6.90
C THR A 862 -11.54 -47.77 7.40
N PRO A 863 -11.81 -48.16 8.67
CA PRO A 863 -11.49 -49.52 9.14
C PRO A 863 -12.21 -50.65 8.38
N SER A 864 -13.32 -50.33 7.71
CA SER A 864 -14.07 -51.27 6.87
C SER A 864 -13.63 -51.27 5.40
N MET A 865 -12.80 -50.32 4.99
CA MET A 865 -12.36 -50.11 3.60
C MET A 865 -10.92 -50.53 3.35
N ILE A 866 -10.14 -50.74 4.40
CA ILE A 866 -8.72 -51.09 4.33
C ILE A 866 -8.47 -52.54 4.75
N VAL A 867 -7.25 -53.00 4.54
CA VAL A 867 -6.78 -54.29 5.08
C VAL A 867 -6.61 -54.18 6.60
N ARG A 868 -7.25 -55.11 7.35
CA ARG A 868 -7.18 -55.13 8.82
C ARG A 868 -5.77 -55.40 9.37
N LYS A 869 -4.98 -56.21 8.68
CA LYS A 869 -3.61 -56.57 9.10
C LYS A 869 -2.70 -55.35 9.00
N GLY A 870 -2.00 -55.00 10.09
CA GLY A 870 -1.20 -53.78 10.19
C GLY A 870 -1.99 -52.55 10.67
N ASN A 871 -3.32 -52.67 10.76
CA ASN A 871 -4.26 -51.64 11.20
C ASN A 871 -5.13 -52.10 12.37
N GLU A 872 -4.75 -53.17 13.07
CA GLU A 872 -5.56 -53.77 14.14
C GLU A 872 -5.83 -52.80 15.29
N ASN A 873 -4.91 -51.85 15.49
CA ASN A 873 -5.00 -50.84 16.53
C ASN A 873 -5.58 -49.51 16.02
N LEU A 874 -5.95 -49.40 14.74
CA LEU A 874 -6.53 -48.19 14.17
C LEU A 874 -7.93 -47.97 14.73
N LYS A 875 -8.18 -46.78 15.28
CA LYS A 875 -9.50 -46.32 15.67
C LYS A 875 -9.76 -44.94 15.10
N ILE A 876 -10.81 -44.85 14.28
CA ILE A 876 -11.32 -43.57 13.78
C ILE A 876 -12.49 -43.11 14.65
N THR A 877 -12.38 -41.92 15.26
CA THR A 877 -13.46 -41.30 16.05
C THR A 877 -14.33 -40.39 15.19
N ASP A 878 -15.47 -39.95 15.72
CA ASP A 878 -16.40 -39.02 15.07
C ASP A 878 -15.67 -37.74 14.58
N GLU A 879 -15.85 -37.40 13.32
CA GLU A 879 -15.17 -36.31 12.63
C GLU A 879 -15.58 -34.95 13.20
N ALA A 880 -16.88 -34.72 13.40
CA ALA A 880 -17.39 -33.44 13.86
C ALA A 880 -16.94 -33.14 15.30
N ALA A 881 -17.02 -34.14 16.20
CA ALA A 881 -16.54 -34.01 17.56
C ALA A 881 -15.02 -33.78 17.63
N ALA A 882 -14.25 -34.37 16.72
CA ALA A 882 -12.82 -34.12 16.63
C ALA A 882 -12.51 -32.71 16.10
N ILE A 883 -13.20 -32.26 15.05
CA ILE A 883 -13.07 -30.90 14.51
C ILE A 883 -13.38 -29.87 15.60
N ASP A 884 -14.52 -29.97 16.28
CA ASP A 884 -14.90 -29.01 17.32
C ASP A 884 -13.90 -28.93 18.47
N LYS A 885 -13.38 -30.09 18.90
CA LYS A 885 -12.36 -30.16 19.95
C LYS A 885 -11.14 -29.30 19.60
N TYR A 886 -10.65 -29.38 18.36
CA TYR A 886 -9.43 -28.68 17.94
C TYR A 886 -9.70 -27.28 17.38
N THR A 887 -10.89 -27.00 16.87
CA THR A 887 -11.37 -25.63 16.61
C THR A 887 -11.37 -24.82 17.91
N GLU A 888 -11.89 -25.37 19.01
CA GLU A 888 -11.82 -24.76 20.35
C GLU A 888 -10.38 -24.51 20.82
N GLU A 889 -9.43 -25.38 20.47
CA GLU A 889 -8.02 -25.22 20.81
C GLU A 889 -7.33 -24.13 19.97
N LEU A 890 -7.60 -24.07 18.67
CA LEU A 890 -7.11 -23.03 17.76
C LEU A 890 -7.67 -21.65 18.13
N LYS A 891 -8.96 -21.57 18.49
CA LYS A 891 -9.59 -20.33 18.98
C LYS A 891 -8.93 -19.83 20.25
N LYS A 892 -8.56 -20.71 21.19
CA LYS A 892 -7.80 -20.33 22.40
C LYS A 892 -6.40 -19.80 22.09
N GLN A 893 -5.83 -20.18 20.95
CA GLN A 893 -4.57 -19.63 20.43
C GLN A 893 -4.76 -18.34 19.62
N GLY A 894 -6.01 -17.86 19.47
CA GLY A 894 -6.35 -16.66 18.72
C GLY A 894 -6.41 -16.86 17.20
N ILE A 895 -6.52 -18.10 16.74
CA ILE A 895 -6.66 -18.43 15.31
C ILE A 895 -8.15 -18.55 14.99
N LYS A 896 -8.56 -17.84 13.94
CA LYS A 896 -9.97 -17.72 13.52
C LYS A 896 -10.21 -18.24 12.11
N ALA A 897 -9.30 -17.96 11.18
CA ALA A 897 -9.28 -18.62 9.88
C ALA A 897 -9.01 -20.13 10.05
N ILE A 898 -10.06 -20.95 9.97
CA ILE A 898 -9.98 -22.41 10.15
C ILE A 898 -10.48 -23.13 8.89
N VAL A 899 -9.61 -23.98 8.36
CA VAL A 899 -9.85 -24.82 7.19
C VAL A 899 -9.83 -26.28 7.64
N VAL A 900 -10.79 -27.07 7.18
CA VAL A 900 -10.82 -28.52 7.41
C VAL A 900 -10.40 -29.24 6.12
N LEU A 901 -9.42 -30.13 6.25
CA LEU A 901 -9.04 -31.10 5.24
C LEU A 901 -9.74 -32.42 5.62
N ALA A 902 -10.89 -32.69 5.02
CA ALA A 902 -11.73 -33.83 5.35
C ALA A 902 -11.68 -34.89 4.26
N HIS A 903 -11.13 -36.06 4.58
CA HIS A 903 -11.25 -37.23 3.72
C HIS A 903 -12.61 -37.91 3.90
N ASN A 904 -13.66 -37.19 3.51
CA ASN A 904 -15.06 -37.55 3.65
C ASN A 904 -15.81 -37.29 2.33
N PRO A 905 -16.81 -38.13 2.00
CA PRO A 905 -17.59 -37.96 0.78
C PRO A 905 -18.38 -36.64 0.78
N SER A 906 -18.76 -36.17 -0.40
CA SER A 906 -19.65 -35.01 -0.52
C SER A 906 -20.69 -35.16 -1.63
N ASN A 907 -21.88 -34.56 -1.46
CA ASN A 907 -22.97 -34.64 -2.42
C ASN A 907 -23.47 -33.27 -2.91
N GLN A 908 -23.57 -33.10 -4.23
CA GLN A 908 -24.07 -31.86 -4.86
C GLN A 908 -25.56 -31.57 -4.56
N ASN A 909 -26.37 -32.61 -4.38
CA ASN A 909 -27.83 -32.49 -4.27
C ASN A 909 -28.29 -31.91 -2.92
N GLY A 910 -27.39 -31.70 -1.96
CA GLY A 910 -27.71 -31.12 -0.65
C GLY A 910 -28.58 -32.00 0.24
N THR A 911 -28.81 -33.26 -0.14
CA THR A 911 -29.30 -34.31 0.76
C THR A 911 -28.09 -35.07 1.25
N PRO A 912 -27.69 -34.88 2.51
CA PRO A 912 -26.53 -35.55 3.08
C PRO A 912 -26.75 -37.06 3.12
N THR A 913 -25.70 -37.80 2.78
CA THR A 913 -25.57 -39.22 3.17
C THR A 913 -24.83 -39.31 4.49
N GLU A 914 -24.77 -40.50 5.09
CA GLU A 914 -23.93 -40.74 6.27
C GLU A 914 -22.47 -40.32 5.98
N PHE A 915 -21.80 -39.70 6.96
CA PHE A 915 -20.42 -39.17 6.87
C PHE A 915 -20.16 -38.08 5.81
N ASP A 916 -21.21 -37.52 5.19
CA ASP A 916 -21.09 -36.47 4.17
C ASP A 916 -20.56 -35.15 4.75
N ALA A 917 -19.65 -34.49 4.03
CA ALA A 917 -19.06 -33.21 4.42
C ALA A 917 -20.11 -32.11 4.70
N ALA A 918 -21.27 -32.15 4.06
CA ALA A 918 -22.39 -31.23 4.32
C ALA A 918 -23.07 -31.48 5.67
N ASP A 919 -23.02 -32.71 6.20
CA ASP A 919 -23.48 -33.02 7.55
C ASP A 919 -22.45 -32.67 8.61
N ILE A 920 -21.16 -32.85 8.31
CA ILE A 920 -20.07 -32.34 9.15
C ILE A 920 -20.20 -30.82 9.28
N ALA A 921 -20.35 -30.10 8.16
CA ALA A 921 -20.47 -28.63 8.14
C ALA A 921 -21.57 -28.07 9.05
N LYS A 922 -22.69 -28.79 9.21
CA LYS A 922 -23.82 -28.38 10.07
C LYS A 922 -23.63 -28.68 11.56
N LYS A 923 -22.69 -29.58 11.88
CA LYS A 923 -22.45 -30.04 13.26
C LYS A 923 -21.28 -29.31 13.91
N VAL A 924 -20.33 -28.84 13.11
CA VAL A 924 -19.11 -28.20 13.60
C VAL A 924 -19.27 -26.70 13.84
N ASP A 925 -18.42 -26.16 14.72
CA ASP A 925 -18.36 -24.76 15.13
C ASP A 925 -18.34 -23.81 13.90
N ASP A 926 -19.05 -22.69 14.03
CA ASP A 926 -19.20 -21.69 12.98
C ASP A 926 -17.89 -20.98 12.59
N GLU A 927 -16.84 -21.08 13.41
CA GLU A 927 -15.49 -20.61 13.07
C GLU A 927 -14.83 -21.45 11.96
N VAL A 928 -15.37 -22.63 11.62
CA VAL A 928 -14.89 -23.39 10.45
C VAL A 928 -15.41 -22.76 9.16
N ASP A 929 -14.51 -22.35 8.29
CA ASP A 929 -14.87 -21.57 7.11
C ASP A 929 -14.93 -22.35 5.81
N VAL A 930 -13.96 -23.24 5.59
CA VAL A 930 -13.74 -23.96 4.34
C VAL A 930 -13.49 -25.43 4.67
N ILE A 931 -14.11 -26.34 3.91
CA ILE A 931 -13.92 -27.78 3.99
C ILE A 931 -13.48 -28.30 2.63
N PHE A 932 -12.25 -28.79 2.52
CA PHE A 932 -11.82 -29.60 1.40
C PHE A 932 -12.29 -31.04 1.65
N SER A 933 -13.24 -31.51 0.85
CA SER A 933 -13.78 -32.88 0.89
C SER A 933 -13.10 -33.77 -0.16
N ALA A 934 -13.25 -35.09 -0.05
CA ALA A 934 -12.59 -36.08 -0.92
C ALA A 934 -13.41 -37.38 -1.01
N HIS A 935 -12.74 -38.53 -1.20
CA HIS A 935 -13.23 -39.90 -1.02
C HIS A 935 -14.15 -40.44 -2.11
N ASN A 936 -15.14 -39.68 -2.57
CA ASN A 936 -16.10 -40.14 -3.58
C ASN A 936 -15.85 -39.63 -5.01
N HIS A 937 -14.75 -38.90 -5.22
CA HIS A 937 -14.20 -38.49 -6.53
C HIS A 937 -15.15 -37.63 -7.37
N VAL A 938 -15.95 -36.79 -6.71
CA VAL A 938 -16.93 -35.94 -7.37
C VAL A 938 -16.44 -34.51 -7.51
N TYR A 939 -17.12 -33.75 -8.38
CA TYR A 939 -17.05 -32.30 -8.33
C TYR A 939 -17.86 -31.81 -7.14
N ASN A 940 -17.32 -30.90 -6.35
CA ASN A 940 -18.11 -30.10 -5.42
C ASN A 940 -17.56 -28.68 -5.30
N ASN A 941 -18.47 -27.71 -5.22
CA ASN A 941 -18.19 -26.30 -4.98
C ASN A 941 -19.49 -25.65 -4.50
N LYS A 942 -19.75 -25.74 -3.20
CA LYS A 942 -21.03 -25.33 -2.62
C LYS A 942 -20.87 -24.84 -1.20
N VAL A 943 -21.64 -23.82 -0.83
CA VAL A 943 -21.74 -23.36 0.56
C VAL A 943 -22.86 -24.13 1.27
N VAL A 944 -22.54 -24.72 2.42
CA VAL A 944 -23.49 -25.36 3.34
C VAL A 944 -23.26 -24.79 4.73
N ASP A 945 -24.31 -24.27 5.35
CA ASP A 945 -24.24 -23.70 6.71
C ASP A 945 -23.13 -22.64 6.88
N ASN A 946 -23.03 -21.75 5.89
CA ASN A 946 -21.98 -20.72 5.77
C ASN A 946 -20.54 -21.25 5.60
N LYS A 947 -20.33 -22.55 5.36
CA LYS A 947 -19.02 -23.17 5.14
C LYS A 947 -18.86 -23.56 3.68
N LEU A 948 -17.76 -23.16 3.04
CA LEU A 948 -17.48 -23.47 1.64
C LEU A 948 -16.93 -24.89 1.53
N ILE A 949 -17.62 -25.77 0.82
CA ILE A 949 -17.21 -27.16 0.59
C ILE A 949 -16.74 -27.32 -0.85
N VAL A 950 -15.51 -27.82 -1.04
CA VAL A 950 -14.91 -28.06 -2.35
C VAL A 950 -14.40 -29.50 -2.51
N GLN A 951 -14.41 -30.01 -3.74
CA GLN A 951 -13.82 -31.28 -4.15
C GLN A 951 -13.51 -31.25 -5.64
N ALA A 952 -12.31 -31.71 -6.03
CA ALA A 952 -11.79 -31.57 -7.37
C ALA A 952 -11.64 -32.91 -8.11
N TYR A 953 -12.74 -33.69 -8.21
CA TYR A 953 -12.72 -35.00 -8.85
C TYR A 953 -11.63 -35.91 -8.25
N SER A 954 -10.71 -36.44 -9.06
CA SER A 954 -9.61 -37.34 -8.65
C SER A 954 -8.49 -37.36 -9.71
N TYR A 955 -7.41 -38.08 -9.41
CA TYR A 955 -6.33 -38.47 -10.35
C TYR A 955 -5.60 -37.29 -11.01
N GLY A 956 -5.55 -36.15 -10.32
CA GLY A 956 -4.98 -34.91 -10.84
C GLY A 956 -5.73 -34.31 -12.03
N SER A 957 -6.92 -34.82 -12.38
CA SER A 957 -7.73 -34.32 -13.51
C SER A 957 -8.25 -32.89 -13.29
N ALA A 958 -8.32 -32.46 -12.03
CA ALA A 958 -8.60 -31.10 -11.61
C ALA A 958 -7.93 -30.80 -10.26
N PHE A 959 -7.93 -29.52 -9.88
CA PHE A 959 -7.62 -29.06 -8.52
C PHE A 959 -8.61 -27.96 -8.11
N SER A 960 -8.80 -27.77 -6.81
CA SER A 960 -9.59 -26.68 -6.25
C SER A 960 -8.74 -25.42 -6.19
N ASP A 961 -9.28 -24.28 -6.61
CA ASP A 961 -8.69 -22.96 -6.40
C ASP A 961 -9.67 -22.13 -5.57
N VAL A 962 -9.31 -21.91 -4.30
CA VAL A 962 -10.14 -21.25 -3.30
C VAL A 962 -9.52 -19.92 -2.94
N ASP A 963 -10.21 -18.83 -3.25
CA ASP A 963 -9.82 -17.48 -2.85
C ASP A 963 -10.54 -17.12 -1.55
N VAL A 964 -9.76 -16.80 -0.52
CA VAL A 964 -10.28 -16.29 0.76
C VAL A 964 -9.74 -14.90 1.06
N GLU A 965 -10.56 -14.12 1.76
CA GLU A 965 -10.21 -12.80 2.25
C GLU A 965 -10.20 -12.84 3.77
N ILE A 966 -9.03 -12.70 4.38
CA ILE A 966 -8.85 -12.73 5.85
C ILE A 966 -8.79 -11.31 6.38
N ASP A 967 -9.69 -10.97 7.30
CA ASP A 967 -9.76 -9.64 7.89
C ASP A 967 -8.66 -9.38 8.93
N ASN A 968 -8.68 -8.19 9.54
CA ASN A 968 -7.70 -7.81 10.56
C ASN A 968 -7.90 -8.51 11.91
N THR A 969 -9.05 -9.14 12.14
CA THR A 969 -9.27 -10.01 13.30
C THR A 969 -8.66 -11.39 13.10
N GLY A 970 -8.24 -11.72 11.86
CA GLY A 970 -7.68 -13.01 11.49
C GLY A 970 -8.74 -14.00 11.03
N ASP A 971 -9.97 -13.54 10.76
CA ASP A 971 -11.14 -14.34 10.38
C ASP A 971 -11.37 -14.32 8.86
N ILE A 972 -11.90 -15.40 8.27
CA ILE A 972 -12.21 -15.45 6.84
C ILE A 972 -13.57 -14.80 6.61
N VAL A 973 -13.58 -13.62 6.02
CA VAL A 973 -14.80 -12.82 5.82
C VAL A 973 -15.37 -12.93 4.40
N LYS A 974 -14.57 -13.40 3.43
CA LYS A 974 -15.07 -13.86 2.13
C LYS A 974 -14.34 -15.12 1.68
N LYS A 975 -15.06 -15.95 0.93
CA LYS A 975 -14.58 -17.19 0.35
C LYS A 975 -15.33 -17.45 -0.96
N ASP A 976 -14.58 -17.73 -2.01
CA ASP A 976 -15.08 -18.17 -3.30
C ASP A 976 -14.15 -19.27 -3.83
N ALA A 977 -14.65 -20.10 -4.73
CA ALA A 977 -13.83 -21.14 -5.32
C ALA A 977 -14.21 -21.44 -6.76
N LYS A 978 -13.24 -22.01 -7.48
CA LYS A 978 -13.46 -22.68 -8.76
C LYS A 978 -12.74 -24.03 -8.74
N ILE A 979 -13.30 -25.03 -9.43
CA ILE A 979 -12.61 -26.29 -9.69
C ILE A 979 -11.99 -26.19 -11.08
N VAL A 980 -10.67 -26.24 -11.15
CA VAL A 980 -9.91 -26.06 -12.38
C VAL A 980 -9.65 -27.42 -13.00
N THR A 981 -10.41 -27.78 -14.02
CA THR A 981 -10.12 -28.97 -14.84
C THR A 981 -8.84 -28.75 -15.66
N VAL A 982 -7.88 -29.66 -15.54
CA VAL A 982 -6.57 -29.56 -16.19
C VAL A 982 -6.63 -30.23 -17.56
N TYR A 983 -7.09 -29.53 -18.59
CA TYR A 983 -7.03 -30.04 -19.96
C TYR A 983 -5.59 -29.98 -20.49
N GLN A 984 -5.01 -31.12 -20.87
CA GLN A 984 -3.59 -31.21 -21.26
C GLN A 984 -3.23 -30.27 -22.42
N LYS A 985 -4.15 -30.05 -23.36
CA LYS A 985 -3.95 -29.14 -24.51
C LYS A 985 -3.66 -27.69 -24.12
N ASP A 986 -4.01 -27.28 -22.90
CA ASP A 986 -3.90 -25.89 -22.44
C ASP A 986 -2.57 -25.63 -21.71
N TYR A 987 -1.76 -26.67 -21.48
CA TYR A 987 -0.54 -26.61 -20.69
C TYR A 987 0.64 -27.29 -21.40
N THR A 988 1.82 -26.69 -21.24
CA THR A 988 3.08 -27.39 -21.54
C THR A 988 3.47 -28.19 -20.29
N PRO A 989 3.92 -29.46 -20.41
CA PRO A 989 4.38 -30.25 -19.27
C PRO A 989 5.40 -29.50 -18.41
N ASP A 990 5.21 -29.56 -17.09
CA ASP A 990 6.17 -29.05 -16.11
C ASP A 990 7.49 -29.84 -16.24
N PRO A 991 8.63 -29.19 -16.45
CA PRO A 991 9.88 -29.89 -16.75
C PRO A 991 10.45 -30.67 -15.55
N GLU A 992 10.23 -30.20 -14.32
CA GLU A 992 10.72 -30.85 -13.10
C GLU A 992 9.93 -32.13 -12.82
N VAL A 993 8.60 -32.02 -12.78
CA VAL A 993 7.70 -33.16 -12.61
C VAL A 993 7.84 -34.13 -13.79
N SER A 994 8.02 -33.65 -15.02
CA SER A 994 8.31 -34.51 -16.16
C SER A 994 9.60 -35.32 -15.98
N SER A 995 10.63 -34.75 -15.36
CA SER A 995 11.89 -35.45 -15.10
C SER A 995 11.73 -36.52 -14.02
N ILE A 996 11.01 -36.21 -12.94
CA ILE A 996 10.69 -37.16 -11.86
C ILE A 996 9.87 -38.33 -12.42
N MET A 997 8.78 -38.03 -13.13
CA MET A 997 7.95 -39.05 -13.77
C MET A 997 8.75 -39.92 -14.72
N LYS A 998 9.56 -39.30 -15.61
CA LYS A 998 10.35 -40.05 -16.60
C LYS A 998 11.32 -41.04 -15.94
N LYS A 999 11.97 -40.65 -14.84
CA LYS A 999 12.87 -41.53 -14.06
C LYS A 999 12.14 -42.81 -13.65
N TYR A 1000 10.93 -42.70 -13.09
CA TYR A 1000 10.17 -43.86 -12.61
C TYR A 1000 9.46 -44.61 -13.73
N GLU A 1001 8.99 -43.93 -14.78
CA GLU A 1001 8.47 -44.56 -16.00
C GLU A 1001 9.54 -45.43 -16.66
N ASP A 1002 10.78 -44.94 -16.80
CA ASP A 1002 11.89 -45.69 -17.39
C ASP A 1002 12.24 -46.95 -16.55
N LEU A 1003 12.16 -46.86 -15.22
CA LEU A 1003 12.41 -47.98 -14.32
C LEU A 1003 11.27 -49.00 -14.33
N ALA A 1004 10.01 -48.55 -14.44
CA ALA A 1004 8.83 -49.42 -14.47
C ALA A 1004 8.60 -50.06 -15.84
N ALA A 1005 9.07 -49.44 -16.93
CA ALA A 1005 8.78 -49.86 -18.31
C ALA A 1005 9.09 -51.34 -18.62
N PRO A 1006 10.24 -51.93 -18.20
CA PRO A 1006 10.52 -53.34 -18.46
C PRO A 1006 9.54 -54.29 -17.76
N ILE A 1007 9.08 -53.94 -16.56
CA ILE A 1007 8.13 -54.75 -15.78
C ILE A 1007 6.73 -54.58 -16.37
N LYS A 1008 6.32 -53.34 -16.66
CA LYS A 1008 5.02 -53.02 -17.28
C LYS A 1008 4.83 -53.78 -18.60
N ALA A 1009 5.88 -53.90 -19.41
CA ALA A 1009 5.84 -54.53 -20.74
C ALA A 1009 6.00 -56.06 -20.74
N GLU A 1010 6.17 -56.74 -19.59
CA GLU A 1010 6.30 -58.19 -19.55
C GLU A 1010 5.00 -58.84 -20.05
N VAL A 1011 5.03 -59.49 -21.21
CA VAL A 1011 3.89 -60.27 -21.73
C VAL A 1011 3.76 -61.57 -20.94
N VAL A 1012 2.59 -61.75 -20.29
CA VAL A 1012 2.27 -62.92 -19.47
C VAL A 1012 1.24 -63.84 -20.14
N GLY A 1013 0.56 -63.39 -21.19
CA GLY A 1013 -0.40 -64.18 -21.96
C GLY A 1013 -0.90 -63.45 -23.19
N LYS A 1014 -1.95 -63.97 -23.83
CA LYS A 1014 -2.63 -63.31 -24.95
C LYS A 1014 -4.13 -63.61 -24.89
N SER A 1015 -4.99 -62.59 -24.85
CA SER A 1015 -6.45 -62.76 -24.87
C SER A 1015 -7.00 -62.66 -26.29
N SER A 1016 -7.97 -63.51 -26.65
CA SER A 1016 -8.66 -63.47 -27.95
C SER A 1016 -9.80 -62.45 -27.99
N THR A 1017 -10.28 -62.02 -26.83
CA THR A 1017 -11.47 -61.17 -26.67
C THR A 1017 -11.26 -60.12 -25.58
N ASP A 1018 -11.92 -58.97 -25.72
CA ASP A 1018 -11.99 -57.98 -24.65
C ASP A 1018 -12.79 -58.55 -23.47
N LEU A 1019 -12.28 -58.39 -22.25
CA LEU A 1019 -12.95 -58.75 -21.01
C LEU A 1019 -13.30 -57.46 -20.26
N ALA A 1020 -14.57 -57.07 -20.33
CA ALA A 1020 -15.05 -55.84 -19.72
C ALA A 1020 -14.91 -55.84 -18.18
N LYS A 1021 -14.54 -54.68 -17.63
CA LYS A 1021 -14.68 -54.38 -16.20
C LYS A 1021 -16.16 -54.31 -15.82
N GLY A 1022 -16.51 -54.80 -14.65
CA GLY A 1022 -17.82 -54.55 -14.06
C GLY A 1022 -18.06 -55.28 -12.75
N TYR A 1023 -19.05 -54.84 -12.00
CA TYR A 1023 -19.66 -55.66 -10.96
C TYR A 1023 -20.49 -56.79 -11.60
N PRO A 1024 -20.76 -57.89 -10.89
CA PRO A 1024 -21.72 -58.87 -11.35
C PRO A 1024 -23.08 -58.22 -11.67
N SER A 1025 -23.67 -58.60 -12.81
CA SER A 1025 -24.90 -58.02 -13.36
C SER A 1025 -26.15 -58.40 -12.55
N ASN A 1026 -27.11 -57.47 -12.47
CA ASN A 1026 -28.44 -57.74 -11.93
C ASN A 1026 -29.41 -58.35 -12.96
N GLY A 1027 -28.96 -58.58 -14.21
CA GLY A 1027 -29.72 -59.23 -15.26
C GLY A 1027 -29.92 -60.74 -15.04
N ALA A 1028 -30.51 -61.43 -16.02
CA ALA A 1028 -30.77 -62.88 -15.91
C ALA A 1028 -29.49 -63.70 -15.68
N THR A 1029 -28.38 -63.30 -16.31
CA THR A 1029 -27.03 -63.81 -16.08
C THR A 1029 -26.21 -62.74 -15.37
N GLY A 1030 -25.65 -63.09 -14.21
CA GLY A 1030 -24.98 -62.17 -13.31
C GLY A 1030 -23.46 -62.20 -13.37
N ASP A 1031 -22.83 -63.30 -13.76
CA ASP A 1031 -21.37 -63.36 -13.84
C ASP A 1031 -20.82 -62.67 -15.11
N ILE A 1032 -19.57 -62.20 -15.01
CA ILE A 1032 -18.84 -61.58 -16.12
C ILE A 1032 -17.48 -62.27 -16.30
N ALA A 1033 -16.97 -62.26 -17.53
CA ALA A 1033 -15.78 -63.02 -17.90
C ALA A 1033 -14.53 -62.65 -17.11
N LEU A 1034 -14.22 -61.35 -16.95
CA LEU A 1034 -13.02 -60.90 -16.25
C LEU A 1034 -13.02 -61.32 -14.77
N GLY A 1035 -14.15 -61.15 -14.08
CA GLY A 1035 -14.29 -61.56 -12.69
C GLY A 1035 -14.13 -63.08 -12.49
N ASN A 1036 -14.67 -63.87 -13.42
CA ASN A 1036 -14.49 -65.32 -13.42
C ASN A 1036 -13.03 -65.72 -13.61
N LEU A 1037 -12.28 -65.03 -14.51
CA LEU A 1037 -10.87 -65.29 -14.77
C LEU A 1037 -10.02 -65.10 -13.50
N ILE A 1038 -10.25 -64.00 -12.78
CA ILE A 1038 -9.55 -63.69 -11.53
C ILE A 1038 -9.91 -64.71 -10.45
N ALA A 1039 -11.22 -64.98 -10.24
CA ALA A 1039 -11.66 -65.93 -9.22
C ALA A 1039 -11.13 -67.35 -9.48
N ASP A 1040 -11.08 -67.78 -10.75
CA ASP A 1040 -10.49 -69.08 -11.11
C ASP A 1040 -8.97 -69.10 -10.84
N GLY A 1041 -8.28 -67.99 -11.11
CA GLY A 1041 -6.85 -67.86 -10.80
C GLY A 1041 -6.57 -67.95 -9.30
N MET A 1042 -7.34 -67.24 -8.48
CA MET A 1042 -7.26 -67.34 -7.02
C MET A 1042 -7.50 -68.77 -6.54
N LYS A 1043 -8.55 -69.43 -7.06
CA LYS A 1043 -8.89 -70.81 -6.73
C LYS A 1043 -7.77 -71.77 -7.10
N ALA A 1044 -7.20 -71.63 -8.29
CA ALA A 1044 -6.15 -72.49 -8.81
C ALA A 1044 -4.85 -72.34 -8.01
N GLU A 1045 -4.41 -71.11 -7.75
CA GLU A 1045 -3.18 -70.83 -7.01
C GLU A 1045 -3.22 -71.39 -5.58
N MET A 1046 -4.37 -71.25 -4.90
CA MET A 1046 -4.52 -71.70 -3.51
C MET A 1046 -5.01 -73.14 -3.37
N ASN A 1047 -5.28 -73.83 -4.49
CA ASN A 1047 -5.87 -75.17 -4.53
C ASN A 1047 -7.11 -75.29 -3.63
N ALA A 1048 -8.07 -74.36 -3.79
CA ALA A 1048 -9.29 -74.27 -3.00
C ALA A 1048 -10.51 -74.88 -3.72
N ASP A 1049 -11.58 -75.20 -2.98
CA ASP A 1049 -12.85 -75.64 -3.58
C ASP A 1049 -13.53 -74.48 -4.32
N PHE A 1050 -13.59 -73.30 -3.68
CA PHE A 1050 -14.25 -72.10 -4.18
C PHE A 1050 -13.38 -70.85 -4.05
N ALA A 1051 -13.68 -69.81 -4.84
CA ALA A 1051 -13.13 -68.48 -4.64
C ALA A 1051 -14.22 -67.40 -4.68
N LEU A 1052 -14.01 -66.32 -3.93
CA LEU A 1052 -14.83 -65.10 -3.98
C LEU A 1052 -13.90 -63.89 -4.16
N MET A 1053 -14.21 -63.04 -5.14
CA MET A 1053 -13.49 -61.79 -5.41
C MET A 1053 -14.49 -60.64 -5.40
N ASN A 1054 -14.25 -59.59 -4.62
CA ASN A 1054 -15.12 -58.42 -4.58
C ASN A 1054 -14.96 -57.58 -5.84
N GLY A 1055 -16.06 -57.05 -6.37
CA GLY A 1055 -16.07 -56.29 -7.62
C GLY A 1055 -15.28 -54.99 -7.52
N GLY A 1056 -15.27 -54.38 -6.33
CA GLY A 1056 -14.46 -53.18 -6.06
C GLY A 1056 -12.94 -53.39 -6.24
N GLY A 1057 -12.47 -54.63 -6.12
CA GLY A 1057 -11.07 -55.02 -6.31
C GLY A 1057 -10.63 -55.12 -7.78
N VAL A 1058 -11.58 -55.06 -8.74
CA VAL A 1058 -11.31 -55.15 -10.19
C VAL A 1058 -11.38 -53.75 -10.80
N ARG A 1059 -10.23 -53.20 -11.21
CA ARG A 1059 -10.09 -51.75 -11.45
C ARG A 1059 -10.07 -51.33 -12.92
N SER A 1060 -9.70 -52.24 -13.83
CA SER A 1060 -9.67 -51.99 -15.27
C SER A 1060 -10.31 -53.14 -16.06
N GLN A 1061 -10.53 -52.93 -17.36
CA GLN A 1061 -10.87 -53.99 -18.31
C GLN A 1061 -9.58 -54.63 -18.85
N LEU A 1062 -9.70 -55.81 -19.48
CA LEU A 1062 -8.62 -56.43 -20.22
C LEU A 1062 -8.94 -56.41 -21.72
N ASP A 1063 -8.12 -55.74 -22.52
CA ASP A 1063 -8.31 -55.70 -23.97
C ASP A 1063 -7.80 -56.99 -24.64
N ALA A 1064 -8.34 -57.32 -25.81
CA ALA A 1064 -7.85 -58.41 -26.65
C ALA A 1064 -6.44 -58.11 -27.17
N GLY A 1065 -5.60 -59.14 -27.27
CA GLY A 1065 -4.21 -59.01 -27.69
C GLY A 1065 -3.24 -59.54 -26.65
N ASP A 1066 -2.00 -59.05 -26.70
CA ASP A 1066 -0.98 -59.45 -25.73
C ASP A 1066 -1.37 -58.92 -24.35
N VAL A 1067 -1.37 -59.79 -23.35
CA VAL A 1067 -1.69 -59.46 -21.96
C VAL A 1067 -0.37 -59.27 -21.23
N THR A 1068 -0.13 -58.06 -20.74
CA THR A 1068 1.07 -57.69 -20.01
C THR A 1068 0.87 -57.71 -18.50
N TYR A 1069 1.96 -57.75 -17.74
CA TYR A 1069 1.93 -57.54 -16.30
C TYR A 1069 1.32 -56.18 -15.97
N GLY A 1070 1.62 -55.14 -16.76
CA GLY A 1070 1.02 -53.81 -16.63
C GLY A 1070 -0.51 -53.81 -16.75
N ASP A 1071 -1.05 -54.58 -17.71
CA ASP A 1071 -2.51 -54.71 -17.90
C ASP A 1071 -3.16 -55.36 -16.68
N LEU A 1072 -2.56 -56.43 -16.17
CA LEU A 1072 -3.08 -57.14 -14.99
C LEU A 1072 -2.93 -56.32 -13.72
N PHE A 1073 -1.82 -55.59 -13.57
CA PHE A 1073 -1.63 -54.67 -12.45
C PHE A 1073 -2.69 -53.56 -12.46
N ALA A 1074 -3.02 -53.00 -13.62
CA ALA A 1074 -4.11 -52.02 -13.75
C ALA A 1074 -5.49 -52.61 -13.38
N ILE A 1075 -5.64 -53.94 -13.44
CA ILE A 1075 -6.87 -54.66 -13.02
C ILE A 1075 -6.86 -54.94 -11.52
N GLN A 1076 -5.73 -55.35 -10.92
CA GLN A 1076 -5.57 -55.67 -9.49
C GLN A 1076 -4.39 -54.88 -8.86
N PRO A 1077 -4.55 -53.56 -8.58
CA PRO A 1077 -3.43 -52.69 -8.19
C PRO A 1077 -3.13 -52.67 -6.68
N PHE A 1078 -3.96 -53.30 -5.84
CA PHE A 1078 -3.91 -53.11 -4.38
C PHE A 1078 -2.87 -53.96 -3.65
N GLY A 1079 -2.15 -54.85 -4.35
CA GLY A 1079 -1.19 -55.76 -3.69
C GLY A 1079 -1.84 -56.67 -2.63
N ASN A 1080 -3.14 -56.94 -2.74
CA ASN A 1080 -3.85 -57.80 -1.81
C ASN A 1080 -3.22 -59.21 -1.78
N VAL A 1081 -3.26 -59.87 -0.63
CA VAL A 1081 -2.80 -61.27 -0.51
C VAL A 1081 -3.98 -62.21 -0.36
N LEU A 1082 -3.85 -63.43 -0.89
CA LEU A 1082 -4.91 -64.43 -0.82
C LEU A 1082 -5.01 -65.03 0.58
N ASN A 1083 -6.23 -65.12 1.10
CA ASN A 1083 -6.56 -65.83 2.34
C ASN A 1083 -7.49 -67.00 1.99
N LYS A 1084 -7.01 -68.23 2.22
CA LYS A 1084 -7.82 -69.45 2.12
C LYS A 1084 -8.34 -69.82 3.49
N VAL A 1085 -9.64 -70.08 3.59
CA VAL A 1085 -10.35 -70.39 4.84
C VAL A 1085 -11.30 -71.57 4.65
N LYS A 1086 -11.84 -72.10 5.73
CA LYS A 1086 -12.94 -73.08 5.71
C LYS A 1086 -14.27 -72.44 6.08
N LEU A 1087 -15.30 -72.72 5.30
CA LEU A 1087 -16.69 -72.32 5.55
C LEU A 1087 -17.62 -73.53 5.37
N SER A 1088 -18.59 -73.68 6.26
CA SER A 1088 -19.71 -74.59 6.04
C SER A 1088 -20.56 -74.14 4.85
N GLY A 1089 -21.29 -75.05 4.21
CA GLY A 1089 -22.23 -74.68 3.15
C GLY A 1089 -23.32 -73.70 3.62
N ALA A 1090 -23.70 -73.74 4.89
CA ALA A 1090 -24.61 -72.77 5.51
C ALA A 1090 -23.96 -71.39 5.64
N ASP A 1091 -22.71 -71.31 6.10
CA ASP A 1091 -21.99 -70.06 6.27
C ASP A 1091 -21.65 -69.41 4.92
N LEU A 1092 -21.30 -70.20 3.90
CA LEU A 1092 -21.14 -69.70 2.53
C LEU A 1092 -22.42 -69.02 2.05
N LYS A 1093 -23.60 -69.58 2.34
CA LYS A 1093 -24.87 -68.92 2.01
C LYS A 1093 -25.06 -67.61 2.77
N THR A 1094 -24.65 -67.54 4.03
CA THR A 1094 -24.69 -66.29 4.82
C THR A 1094 -23.79 -65.23 4.20
N VAL A 1095 -22.53 -65.57 3.91
CA VAL A 1095 -21.54 -64.71 3.24
C VAL A 1095 -22.08 -64.19 1.89
N LEU A 1096 -22.67 -65.06 1.06
CA LEU A 1096 -23.25 -64.66 -0.22
C LEU A 1096 -24.52 -63.81 -0.10
N ASN A 1097 -25.22 -63.83 1.04
CA ASN A 1097 -26.31 -62.89 1.29
C ASN A 1097 -25.80 -61.53 1.75
N ASN A 1098 -24.71 -61.50 2.53
CA ASN A 1098 -24.14 -60.26 3.07
C ASN A 1098 -23.59 -59.32 1.99
N GLN A 1099 -23.19 -59.87 0.83
CA GLN A 1099 -22.73 -59.07 -0.30
C GLN A 1099 -23.85 -58.41 -1.11
N ILE A 1100 -25.10 -58.90 -1.02
CA ILE A 1100 -26.22 -58.36 -1.81
C ILE A 1100 -26.72 -57.07 -1.17
N THR A 1101 -26.60 -55.97 -1.91
CA THR A 1101 -27.08 -54.65 -1.49
C THR A 1101 -28.24 -54.19 -2.37
N SER A 1102 -28.88 -53.06 -2.03
CA SER A 1102 -29.86 -52.41 -2.89
C SER A 1102 -29.29 -52.01 -4.27
N SER A 1103 -27.98 -51.83 -4.36
CA SER A 1103 -27.26 -51.48 -5.60
C SER A 1103 -26.92 -52.70 -6.46
N GLY A 1104 -27.07 -53.92 -5.94
CA GLY A 1104 -26.79 -55.17 -6.65
C GLY A 1104 -25.77 -56.06 -5.95
N LEU A 1105 -25.13 -56.92 -6.76
CA LEU A 1105 -24.13 -57.90 -6.35
C LEU A 1105 -22.70 -57.32 -6.35
N ASP A 1106 -21.86 -57.85 -5.47
CA ASP A 1106 -20.44 -57.52 -5.31
C ASP A 1106 -19.51 -58.66 -5.78
N PHE A 1107 -19.85 -59.93 -5.54
CA PHE A 1107 -18.87 -61.02 -5.69
C PHE A 1107 -18.80 -61.64 -7.08
N HIS A 1108 -17.59 -61.71 -7.63
CA HIS A 1108 -17.21 -62.70 -8.63
C HIS A 1108 -16.86 -64.03 -7.95
N ILE A 1109 -17.16 -65.16 -8.60
CA ILE A 1109 -17.09 -66.48 -7.97
C ILE A 1109 -16.39 -67.52 -8.85
N ALA A 1110 -15.80 -68.53 -8.21
CA ALA A 1110 -15.28 -69.73 -8.86
C ALA A 1110 -15.65 -71.00 -8.11
N GLY A 1111 -15.86 -72.08 -8.86
CA GLY A 1111 -16.04 -73.44 -8.33
C GLY A 1111 -17.46 -73.85 -7.91
N PHE A 1112 -18.44 -72.95 -7.99
CA PHE A 1112 -19.85 -73.23 -7.75
C PHE A 1112 -20.75 -72.28 -8.57
N ASN A 1113 -22.06 -72.58 -8.61
CA ASN A 1113 -23.09 -71.71 -9.17
C ASN A 1113 -24.10 -71.32 -8.09
N TYR A 1114 -24.73 -70.14 -8.20
CA TYR A 1114 -25.87 -69.80 -7.35
C TYR A 1114 -26.95 -69.00 -8.06
N THR A 1115 -28.16 -69.10 -7.52
CA THR A 1115 -29.32 -68.31 -7.92
C THR A 1115 -29.70 -67.33 -6.83
N TRP A 1116 -30.18 -66.15 -7.20
CA TRP A 1116 -30.68 -65.15 -6.26
C TRP A 1116 -31.93 -64.46 -6.80
N ASP A 1117 -32.71 -63.86 -5.90
CA ASP A 1117 -33.94 -63.16 -6.23
C ASP A 1117 -33.77 -61.66 -5.95
N SER A 1118 -33.71 -60.85 -7.02
CA SER A 1118 -33.54 -59.39 -6.89
C SER A 1118 -34.75 -58.65 -6.32
N SER A 1119 -35.91 -59.30 -6.17
CA SER A 1119 -37.05 -58.72 -5.46
C SER A 1119 -36.92 -58.83 -3.94
N THR A 1120 -36.11 -59.78 -3.46
CA THR A 1120 -35.88 -60.02 -2.03
C THR A 1120 -34.45 -59.77 -1.58
N ASN A 1121 -33.52 -59.58 -2.53
CA ASN A 1121 -32.08 -59.47 -2.30
C ASN A 1121 -31.52 -60.65 -1.50
N LYS A 1122 -31.94 -61.88 -1.86
CA LYS A 1122 -31.52 -63.11 -1.17
C LYS A 1122 -31.08 -64.20 -2.14
N VAL A 1123 -30.10 -64.98 -1.69
CA VAL A 1123 -29.65 -66.23 -2.34
C VAL A 1123 -30.72 -67.31 -2.19
N VAL A 1124 -31.12 -67.90 -3.30
CA VAL A 1124 -32.13 -68.96 -3.38
C VAL A 1124 -31.46 -70.32 -3.21
N ASP A 1125 -30.67 -70.76 -4.20
CA ASP A 1125 -29.98 -72.05 -4.23
C ASP A 1125 -28.49 -71.89 -4.61
N ILE A 1126 -27.65 -72.80 -4.09
CA ILE A 1126 -26.22 -72.92 -4.41
C ILE A 1126 -25.95 -74.35 -4.87
N THR A 1127 -25.28 -74.52 -6.02
CA THR A 1127 -24.98 -75.82 -6.62
C THR A 1127 -23.52 -75.98 -7.01
N LEU A 1128 -23.02 -77.20 -6.96
CA LEU A 1128 -21.73 -77.57 -7.54
C LEU A 1128 -21.81 -77.57 -9.08
N PRO A 1129 -20.67 -77.57 -9.78
CA PRO A 1129 -20.64 -77.60 -11.25
C PRO A 1129 -21.34 -78.82 -11.87
N ASP A 1130 -21.46 -79.93 -11.14
CA ASP A 1130 -22.20 -81.13 -11.58
C ASP A 1130 -23.73 -81.03 -11.39
N GLY A 1131 -24.22 -79.91 -10.85
CA GLY A 1131 -25.63 -79.62 -10.60
C GLY A 1131 -26.15 -80.10 -9.24
N SER A 1132 -25.35 -80.79 -8.44
CA SER A 1132 -25.74 -81.18 -7.08
C SER A 1132 -25.83 -79.96 -6.14
N LYS A 1133 -26.73 -79.98 -5.16
CA LYS A 1133 -26.84 -78.90 -4.17
C LYS A 1133 -25.67 -78.96 -3.19
N ILE A 1134 -25.21 -77.79 -2.72
CA ILE A 1134 -24.26 -77.73 -1.62
C ILE A 1134 -24.87 -78.36 -0.35
N ASP A 1135 -24.11 -79.26 0.28
CA ASP A 1135 -24.39 -79.75 1.62
C ASP A 1135 -24.12 -78.64 2.63
N LYS A 1136 -25.12 -78.33 3.47
CA LYS A 1136 -25.08 -77.23 4.44
C LYS A 1136 -24.07 -77.45 5.55
N GLU A 1137 -23.84 -78.69 5.97
CA GLU A 1137 -22.98 -79.03 7.11
C GLU A 1137 -21.56 -79.39 6.67
N LYS A 1138 -21.34 -79.57 5.36
CA LYS A 1138 -20.01 -79.86 4.83
C LYS A 1138 -19.17 -78.58 4.79
N GLU A 1139 -17.92 -78.70 5.24
CA GLU A 1139 -16.89 -77.67 5.11
C GLU A 1139 -16.29 -77.65 3.70
N TYR A 1140 -16.11 -76.45 3.17
CA TYR A 1140 -15.44 -76.20 1.90
C TYR A 1140 -14.31 -75.20 2.11
N THR A 1141 -13.22 -75.37 1.37
CA THR A 1141 -12.14 -74.38 1.33
C THR A 1141 -12.51 -73.25 0.37
N VAL A 1142 -12.49 -72.01 0.87
CA VAL A 1142 -12.84 -70.81 0.13
C VAL A 1142 -11.65 -69.85 0.17
N VAL A 1143 -11.16 -69.46 -0.99
CA VAL A 1143 -10.15 -68.40 -1.09
C VAL A 1143 -10.80 -67.05 -1.38
N VAL A 1144 -10.36 -66.04 -0.64
CA VAL A 1144 -10.71 -64.63 -0.82
C VAL A 1144 -9.44 -63.79 -0.75
N ASN A 1145 -9.51 -62.50 -1.07
CA ASN A 1145 -8.40 -61.60 -0.72
C ASN A 1145 -8.46 -61.17 0.76
N ASN A 1146 -7.34 -60.74 1.31
CA ASN A 1146 -7.18 -60.28 2.69
C ASN A 1146 -8.13 -59.12 3.06
N TYR A 1147 -8.42 -58.21 2.12
CA TYR A 1147 -9.44 -57.18 2.32
C TYR A 1147 -10.81 -57.78 2.65
N MET A 1148 -11.31 -58.70 1.82
CA MET A 1148 -12.60 -59.38 2.05
C MET A 1148 -12.61 -60.19 3.34
N TYR A 1149 -11.50 -60.84 3.69
CA TYR A 1149 -11.39 -61.59 4.94
C TYR A 1149 -11.50 -60.70 6.17
N GLY A 1150 -10.84 -59.53 6.14
CA GLY A 1150 -10.82 -58.56 7.24
C GLY A 1150 -12.10 -57.72 7.35
N ASN A 1151 -12.85 -57.58 6.27
CA ASN A 1151 -14.04 -56.72 6.20
C ASN A 1151 -15.25 -57.38 6.88
N GLU A 1152 -15.68 -56.81 8.00
CA GLU A 1152 -16.77 -57.31 8.83
C GLU A 1152 -18.11 -57.35 8.09
N LYS A 1153 -18.32 -56.50 7.07
CA LYS A 1153 -19.53 -56.48 6.23
C LYS A 1153 -19.82 -57.86 5.64
N TYR A 1154 -18.79 -58.58 5.19
CA TYR A 1154 -18.97 -59.89 4.55
C TYR A 1154 -19.14 -61.01 5.57
N GLY A 1155 -18.65 -60.82 6.81
CA GLY A 1155 -18.72 -61.81 7.89
C GLY A 1155 -17.77 -63.01 7.70
N ILE A 1156 -16.87 -62.98 6.73
CA ILE A 1156 -16.01 -64.12 6.38
C ILE A 1156 -15.07 -64.48 7.53
N GLY A 1157 -14.35 -63.51 8.09
CA GLY A 1157 -13.44 -63.75 9.21
C GLY A 1157 -14.14 -64.27 10.47
N ALA A 1158 -15.40 -63.90 10.70
CA ALA A 1158 -16.18 -64.33 11.87
C ALA A 1158 -16.79 -65.74 11.71
N LEU A 1159 -17.11 -66.14 10.48
CA LEU A 1159 -17.77 -67.41 10.17
C LEU A 1159 -16.79 -68.51 9.78
N SER A 1160 -15.56 -68.17 9.43
CA SER A 1160 -14.58 -69.13 8.90
C SER A 1160 -13.59 -69.64 9.94
N SER A 1161 -12.85 -70.69 9.57
CA SER A 1161 -11.75 -71.26 10.36
C SER A 1161 -10.54 -71.60 9.48
N ASP A 1162 -9.42 -72.01 10.11
CA ASP A 1162 -8.22 -72.52 9.44
C ASP A 1162 -7.64 -71.60 8.35
N MET A 1163 -7.45 -70.31 8.67
CA MET A 1163 -6.93 -69.33 7.72
C MET A 1163 -5.47 -69.60 7.33
N GLU A 1164 -5.23 -69.68 6.02
CA GLU A 1164 -3.92 -69.82 5.36
C GLU A 1164 -3.68 -68.62 4.43
N VAL A 1165 -2.56 -67.92 4.61
CA VAL A 1165 -2.14 -66.79 3.77
C VAL A 1165 -1.32 -67.29 2.58
N GLY A 1166 -1.69 -66.84 1.38
CA GLY A 1166 -1.07 -67.14 0.11
C GLY A 1166 -0.28 -65.96 -0.49
N PRO A 1167 0.06 -66.05 -1.79
CA PRO A 1167 0.74 -64.97 -2.50
C PRO A 1167 -0.20 -63.78 -2.78
N GLU A 1168 0.37 -62.73 -3.40
CA GLU A 1168 -0.40 -61.60 -3.93
C GLU A 1168 -1.42 -62.07 -4.98
N ASP A 1169 -2.62 -61.50 -4.97
CA ASP A 1169 -3.74 -61.88 -5.83
C ASP A 1169 -3.47 -61.62 -7.32
N LEU A 1170 -2.77 -60.53 -7.64
CA LEU A 1170 -2.24 -60.26 -8.97
C LEU A 1170 -1.31 -61.38 -9.44
N GLN A 1171 -0.40 -61.85 -8.59
CA GLN A 1171 0.54 -62.90 -8.94
C GLN A 1171 -0.19 -64.23 -9.21
N ALA A 1172 -1.25 -64.52 -8.46
CA ALA A 1172 -2.11 -65.67 -8.72
C ALA A 1172 -2.78 -65.59 -10.10
N THR A 1173 -3.32 -64.44 -10.47
CA THR A 1173 -3.91 -64.22 -11.81
C THR A 1173 -2.85 -64.32 -12.92
N VAL A 1174 -1.66 -63.75 -12.73
CA VAL A 1174 -0.51 -63.88 -13.65
C VAL A 1174 -0.14 -65.35 -13.85
N ASN A 1175 0.03 -66.09 -12.76
CA ASN A 1175 0.38 -67.52 -12.80
C ASN A 1175 -0.70 -68.30 -13.54
N TYR A 1176 -1.97 -68.05 -13.23
CA TYR A 1176 -3.09 -68.73 -13.87
C TYR A 1176 -3.14 -68.48 -15.37
N ILE A 1177 -3.02 -67.23 -15.82
CA ILE A 1177 -2.99 -66.88 -17.25
C ILE A 1177 -1.83 -67.59 -17.97
N LYS A 1178 -0.65 -67.69 -17.33
CA LYS A 1178 0.49 -68.45 -17.89
C LYS A 1178 0.20 -69.95 -18.06
N THR A 1179 -0.82 -70.50 -17.38
CA THR A 1179 -1.27 -71.89 -17.58
C THR A 1179 -2.29 -72.06 -18.70
N LEU A 1180 -2.93 -70.98 -19.16
CA LEU A 1180 -3.93 -71.02 -20.21
C LEU A 1180 -3.28 -71.19 -21.59
N ASN A 1181 -4.02 -71.75 -22.54
CA ASN A 1181 -3.60 -71.79 -23.94
C ASN A 1181 -3.48 -70.35 -24.47
N SER A 1182 -2.42 -70.03 -25.21
CA SER A 1182 -2.22 -68.69 -25.80
C SER A 1182 -2.49 -68.69 -27.31
N PRO A 1183 -3.43 -67.88 -27.84
CA PRO A 1183 -4.30 -66.98 -27.10
C PRO A 1183 -5.42 -67.71 -26.34
N PHE A 1184 -5.83 -67.20 -25.18
CA PHE A 1184 -6.94 -67.72 -24.40
C PHE A 1184 -8.24 -67.02 -24.77
N GLU A 1185 -9.37 -67.67 -24.50
CA GLU A 1185 -10.71 -67.08 -24.61
C GLU A 1185 -11.43 -67.33 -23.28
N TYR A 1186 -12.13 -66.32 -22.77
CA TYR A 1186 -12.79 -66.38 -21.48
C TYR A 1186 -14.16 -65.71 -21.56
N LYS A 1187 -15.20 -66.33 -20.99
CA LYS A 1187 -16.60 -65.89 -21.15
C LYS A 1187 -17.38 -66.03 -19.86
N ALA A 1188 -18.52 -65.32 -19.76
CA ALA A 1188 -19.50 -65.60 -18.72
C ALA A 1188 -20.08 -67.00 -18.92
N GLU A 1189 -20.18 -67.78 -17.84
CA GLU A 1189 -20.59 -69.19 -17.86
C GLU A 1189 -21.99 -69.38 -17.27
N GLY A 1190 -22.60 -68.33 -16.73
CA GLY A 1190 -23.89 -68.44 -16.05
C GLY A 1190 -23.75 -68.88 -14.59
N ARG A 1191 -22.60 -68.60 -13.95
CA ARG A 1191 -22.31 -68.97 -12.55
C ARG A 1191 -23.27 -68.31 -11.57
N ILE A 1192 -23.83 -67.15 -11.93
CA ILE A 1192 -24.77 -66.39 -11.11
C ILE A 1192 -26.04 -66.14 -11.94
N GLN A 1193 -27.22 -66.45 -11.39
CA GLN A 1193 -28.49 -66.23 -12.10
C GLN A 1193 -29.54 -65.52 -11.24
N ASN A 1194 -30.22 -64.53 -11.83
CA ASN A 1194 -31.33 -63.81 -11.19
C ASN A 1194 -32.69 -64.43 -11.59
N VAL A 1195 -33.35 -65.10 -10.65
CA VAL A 1195 -34.62 -65.78 -10.91
C VAL A 1195 -35.82 -64.84 -11.08
N ALA A 1196 -35.72 -63.58 -10.64
CA ALA A 1196 -36.78 -62.58 -10.81
C ALA A 1196 -36.74 -61.93 -12.20
N ALA A 1197 -35.54 -61.65 -12.73
CA ALA A 1197 -35.35 -61.10 -14.07
C ALA A 1197 -35.75 -62.10 -15.17
N ALA A 1198 -35.53 -63.40 -14.95
CA ALA A 1198 -35.95 -64.46 -15.88
C ALA A 1198 -37.47 -64.52 -16.07
N LYS A 1199 -38.26 -64.26 -15.01
CA LYS A 1199 -39.74 -64.24 -15.07
C LYS A 1199 -40.30 -63.07 -15.89
N THR A 1200 -39.56 -61.96 -16.00
CA THR A 1200 -40.00 -60.76 -16.74
C THR A 1200 -39.70 -60.88 -18.24
N ALA A 1201 -38.64 -61.60 -18.61
CA ALA A 1201 -38.29 -61.88 -20.01
C ALA A 1201 -39.26 -62.86 -20.69
N GLU A 1202 -39.78 -63.87 -19.97
CA GLU A 1202 -40.79 -64.81 -20.51
C GLU A 1202 -42.18 -64.19 -20.78
N GLN A 1203 -42.46 -62.98 -20.27
CA GLN A 1203 -43.74 -62.28 -20.52
C GLN A 1203 -43.72 -61.35 -21.74
N GLN A 1204 -42.59 -61.22 -22.45
CA GLN A 1204 -42.42 -60.37 -23.64
C GLN A 1204 -42.05 -61.18 -24.89
N GLU A 1205 -42.93 -62.07 -25.35
CA GLU A 1205 -42.90 -62.53 -26.76
C GLU A 1205 -43.93 -61.77 -27.62
N PRO A 1206 -43.62 -61.43 -28.89
CA PRO A 1206 -44.34 -60.42 -29.64
C PRO A 1206 -45.63 -60.96 -30.30
N THR A 1207 -46.75 -60.30 -30.05
CA THR A 1207 -47.97 -60.45 -30.85
C THR A 1207 -47.82 -59.71 -32.18
N LEU A 1208 -47.66 -60.46 -33.27
CA LEU A 1208 -47.78 -59.98 -34.65
C LEU A 1208 -49.09 -59.18 -34.86
N LYS A 1209 -48.99 -57.91 -35.28
CA LYS A 1209 -50.12 -57.16 -35.84
C LYS A 1209 -49.88 -56.81 -37.31
N ILE A 1210 -50.87 -57.24 -38.09
CA ILE A 1210 -51.07 -57.06 -39.52
C ILE A 1210 -51.33 -55.58 -39.84
N ALA A 1211 -50.83 -55.17 -41.00
CA ALA A 1211 -50.86 -53.83 -41.58
C ALA A 1211 -52.26 -53.25 -41.82
N GLN A 1212 -52.35 -51.92 -41.69
CA GLN A 1212 -53.02 -51.02 -42.64
C GLN A 1212 -52.33 -49.65 -42.64
#